data_AF-A0A2H5VMR0-F1
#
_entry.id   AF-A0A2H5VMR0-F1
#
_cell.length_a   1.000
_cell.length_b   1.000
_cell.length_c   1.000
_cell.angle_alpha   90.00
_cell.angle_beta   90.00
_cell.angle_gamma   90.00
#
_symmetry.space_group_name_H-M   'P 1'
#
loop_
_entity.id
_entity.type
_entity.pdbx_description
1 polymer ?
#
loop_
_entity_poly.entity_id
_entity_poly.type
_entity_poly.pdbx_seq_one_letter_code
_entity_poly.pdbx_strand_id
1 'polypeptide(L)'
;MRSGKMRCGLGLVGALILASMSVSPPSRAEHPSLLRPAVCRGRLLRLEGQWLRAGAQGLFLSRDQGASWQRVGQGLAPDTVPLVLCAAPSDSRRVYLGTLRHGVYRSDDGGETWRSAHHGLPEASIGQILVHPEDADLVYVATDLYGIYRTRDGGESWEPANDGLPVPLAYRTFTPRLVMSPVDSSRLYVLIGAPLHSHRVGHAVYRSRDGGDRWERFADLPDETPVEDLRISRYDPRELEVVLDGKVLRIRDGEITEDARLWEPTEARQESRIAEALDFDAGEIAVLHDDGTLLHVFDLEKKTLQFTPIGSGGFAVALSDLLFEEELGQQLALRNDDALEIALPFRFPFYGRDRDRMFVNSNGSVSFGGRRLSPNPSTVSDLPMIAPLWTDLDPSTRGGVFLKATSERVVVTWNDVPEARRSNVNTFQIILERDGRFMLSFRRVEAQTGLTGVFNGNVLAQILFGRSVDFSDRLPLRGSTLPAVYELFDGVFRDDRIAQRFYQSHADDFDMLVVFGASSIPHDVTDGPFVYYKPIRNDVNGIGQSVGTFHGGPQAFGSQGRLQGFLNMNTLSRYPADPEQVFHNGVYSALTLLARETGRRWIAYVNFNDGGVESSALRSYANEWSFFLDTDASVMGGNNWVDNGDGTFESLEAALRYSPLDHYLMGLRSPRDIPNFFLIIPPDGYTRRTASSPPEVGAIVPGTPKMLTLQQIIQVEGQRSPAYPRAPTVFRQAFILVVPKGETVSVSDLEKLDRLRTEWEIFFRIATGGRARIFTRLKTPS
;
A
#
# COMPACT_ATOMS: atom_id res chain seq x y z
N MET A 1 52.43 -45.42 39.39
CA MET A 1 51.23 -45.78 38.59
C MET A 1 50.25 -46.51 39.50
N ARG A 2 48.94 -46.24 39.56
CA ARG A 2 48.09 -45.12 39.11
C ARG A 2 47.04 -44.95 40.23
N SER A 3 46.78 -43.73 40.72
CA SER A 3 45.93 -43.44 41.89
C SER A 3 45.12 -42.14 41.66
N GLY A 4 43.91 -41.94 42.19
CA GLY A 4 43.09 -42.76 43.09
C GLY A 4 41.58 -42.57 42.81
N LYS A 5 40.70 -43.45 43.29
CA LYS A 5 40.04 -43.47 44.62
C LYS A 5 38.82 -42.52 44.72
N MET A 6 37.61 -43.07 44.81
CA MET A 6 36.81 -43.30 46.05
C MET A 6 36.15 -42.01 46.59
N ARG A 7 34.81 -41.91 46.55
CA ARG A 7 33.80 -42.42 47.51
C ARG A 7 33.72 -41.65 48.84
N CYS A 8 32.54 -41.06 49.05
CA CYS A 8 31.81 -40.85 50.32
C CYS A 8 32.48 -40.16 51.54
N GLY A 9 31.80 -39.09 51.99
CA GLY A 9 31.61 -38.72 53.41
C GLY A 9 30.34 -37.86 53.48
N LEU A 10 29.19 -38.35 53.97
CA LEU A 10 28.78 -38.51 55.38
C LEU A 10 28.94 -37.24 56.23
N GLY A 11 27.82 -36.78 56.81
CA GLY A 11 27.76 -35.60 57.69
C GLY A 11 26.33 -35.23 58.08
N LEU A 12 25.59 -36.16 58.70
CA LEU A 12 24.28 -35.85 59.30
C LEU A 12 24.43 -35.00 60.58
N VAL A 13 23.36 -34.26 60.89
CA VAL A 13 22.76 -33.93 62.20
C VAL A 13 22.51 -32.42 62.36
N GLY A 14 21.24 -32.05 62.59
CA GLY A 14 20.83 -30.67 62.87
C GLY A 14 19.34 -30.40 62.66
N ALA A 15 18.45 -31.30 63.10
CA ALA A 15 17.01 -31.11 62.95
C ALA A 15 16.45 -30.15 64.01
N LEU A 16 15.55 -29.26 63.59
CA LEU A 16 14.56 -28.63 64.48
C LEU A 16 13.23 -28.53 63.73
N ILE A 17 12.15 -28.85 64.44
CA ILE A 17 10.88 -29.35 63.91
C ILE A 17 9.74 -28.41 64.33
N LEU A 18 8.89 -28.01 63.37
CA LEU A 18 7.45 -27.65 63.40
C LEU A 18 7.17 -26.42 62.48
N ALA A 19 6.07 -26.34 61.71
CA ALA A 19 4.90 -27.23 61.60
C ALA A 19 4.29 -27.27 60.18
N SER A 20 3.57 -28.37 59.90
CA SER A 20 2.47 -28.51 58.92
C SER A 20 2.60 -27.90 57.52
N MET A 21 3.03 -28.72 56.55
CA MET A 21 2.46 -28.69 55.20
C MET A 21 1.64 -29.97 54.98
N SER A 22 0.37 -29.82 54.57
CA SER A 22 -0.51 -30.95 54.25
C SER A 22 -0.15 -31.51 52.86
N VAL A 23 0.25 -32.77 52.81
CA VAL A 23 0.41 -33.51 51.55
C VAL A 23 -0.94 -34.07 51.12
N SER A 24 -1.31 -33.79 49.87
CA SER A 24 -2.36 -34.49 49.12
C SER A 24 -1.79 -34.97 47.77
N PRO A 25 -2.35 -36.05 47.18
CA PRO A 25 -1.64 -36.93 46.23
C PRO A 25 -1.62 -36.38 44.78
N PRO A 26 -0.90 -37.02 43.82
CA PRO A 26 -0.54 -36.36 42.57
C PRO A 26 -1.73 -36.24 41.61
N SER A 27 -2.23 -35.01 41.42
CA SER A 27 -3.19 -34.70 40.35
C SER A 27 -2.49 -34.46 39.02
N ARG A 28 -1.75 -35.47 38.52
CA ARG A 28 -1.53 -35.56 37.07
C ARG A 28 -2.79 -36.16 36.45
N ALA A 29 -3.85 -35.36 36.44
CA ALA A 29 -4.90 -35.56 35.47
C ALA A 29 -4.26 -35.29 34.10
N GLU A 30 -3.86 -36.37 33.43
CA GLU A 30 -3.69 -36.35 31.99
C GLU A 30 -5.08 -36.02 31.43
N HIS A 31 -5.34 -34.74 31.20
CA HIS A 31 -6.38 -34.35 30.26
C HIS A 31 -6.05 -35.09 28.97
N PRO A 32 -6.97 -35.91 28.43
CA PRO A 32 -6.75 -36.49 27.12
C PRO A 32 -6.45 -35.33 26.17
N SER A 33 -5.37 -35.46 25.40
CA SER A 33 -4.99 -34.48 24.39
C SER A 33 -6.10 -34.43 23.34
N LEU A 34 -7.08 -33.54 23.57
CA LEU A 34 -8.17 -33.28 22.65
C LEU A 34 -7.56 -32.88 21.31
N LEU A 35 -7.61 -33.82 20.35
CA LEU A 35 -7.28 -33.54 18.98
C LEU A 35 -8.18 -32.38 18.54
N ARG A 36 -7.58 -31.26 18.18
CA ARG A 36 -8.33 -30.07 17.76
C ARG A 36 -8.64 -30.19 16.27
N PRO A 37 -9.84 -29.78 15.81
CA PRO A 37 -10.16 -29.73 14.38
C PRO A 37 -9.10 -28.92 13.62
N ALA A 38 -8.67 -29.42 12.46
CA ALA A 38 -7.73 -28.67 11.62
C ALA A 38 -8.49 -27.58 10.86
N VAL A 39 -8.47 -26.36 11.41
CA VAL A 39 -9.04 -25.15 10.76
C VAL A 39 -7.97 -24.57 9.84
N CYS A 40 -8.07 -24.83 8.54
CA CYS A 40 -7.01 -24.51 7.58
C CYS A 40 -7.40 -23.41 6.60
N ARG A 41 -6.63 -22.32 6.62
CA ARG A 41 -6.78 -21.15 5.73
C ARG A 41 -5.44 -20.71 5.09
N GLY A 42 -4.34 -21.39 5.44
CA GLY A 42 -2.99 -21.02 5.06
C GLY A 42 -2.47 -21.76 3.82
N ARG A 43 -1.51 -21.14 3.14
CA ARG A 43 -0.76 -21.72 2.02
C ARG A 43 0.50 -22.51 2.46
N LEU A 44 0.86 -22.50 3.75
CA LEU A 44 1.99 -23.25 4.30
C LEU A 44 1.48 -24.28 5.32
N LEU A 45 1.89 -25.53 5.17
CA LEU A 45 1.55 -26.64 6.06
C LEU A 45 2.84 -27.32 6.53
N ARG A 46 3.02 -27.44 7.84
CA ARG A 46 4.14 -28.16 8.46
C ARG A 46 3.69 -29.57 8.83
N LEU A 47 4.42 -30.56 8.34
CA LEU A 47 4.30 -31.98 8.68
C LEU A 47 5.56 -32.41 9.45
N GLU A 48 5.58 -33.65 9.94
CA GLU A 48 6.78 -34.20 10.58
C GLU A 48 7.92 -34.32 9.54
N GLY A 49 9.03 -33.64 9.79
CA GLY A 49 10.22 -33.65 8.93
C GLY A 49 10.11 -32.91 7.59
N GLN A 50 8.94 -32.39 7.21
CA GLN A 50 8.75 -31.73 5.90
C GLN A 50 7.70 -30.61 5.91
N TRP A 51 7.85 -29.64 5.01
CA TRP A 51 6.93 -28.50 4.86
C TRP A 51 6.35 -28.51 3.44
N LEU A 52 5.04 -28.27 3.31
CA LEU A 52 4.34 -28.10 2.03
C LEU A 52 3.91 -26.64 1.86
N ARG A 53 4.16 -26.07 0.68
CA ARG A 53 3.73 -24.72 0.31
C ARG A 53 2.90 -24.73 -0.97
N ALA A 54 1.65 -24.30 -0.87
CA ALA A 54 0.75 -24.01 -1.98
C ALA A 54 1.03 -22.61 -2.56
N GLY A 55 0.86 -22.45 -3.87
CA GLY A 55 0.89 -21.13 -4.51
C GLY A 55 0.56 -21.19 -5.99
N ALA A 56 0.49 -20.01 -6.62
CA ALA A 56 0.04 -19.84 -8.02
C ALA A 56 0.80 -20.66 -9.08
N GLN A 57 2.01 -21.14 -8.76
CA GLN A 57 2.86 -21.91 -9.67
C GLN A 57 2.84 -23.42 -9.40
N GLY A 58 2.06 -23.87 -8.41
CA GLY A 58 1.92 -25.27 -7.99
C GLY A 58 2.22 -25.49 -6.52
N LEU A 59 2.38 -26.76 -6.16
CA LEU A 59 2.71 -27.21 -4.81
C LEU A 59 4.23 -27.43 -4.68
N PHE A 60 4.81 -27.09 -3.54
CA PHE A 60 6.23 -27.21 -3.26
C PHE A 60 6.46 -27.94 -1.92
N LEU A 61 7.51 -28.76 -1.85
CA LEU A 61 7.93 -29.52 -0.68
C LEU A 61 9.35 -29.10 -0.26
N SER A 62 9.56 -28.87 1.03
CA SER A 62 10.87 -28.73 1.66
C SER A 62 11.08 -29.86 2.67
N ARG A 63 12.27 -30.46 2.67
CA ARG A 63 12.71 -31.46 3.67
C ARG A 63 13.82 -30.94 4.61
N ASP A 64 14.15 -29.66 4.49
CA ASP A 64 15.25 -28.98 5.19
C ASP A 64 14.76 -27.71 5.92
N GLN A 65 13.52 -27.77 6.43
CA GLN A 65 12.88 -26.72 7.24
C GLN A 65 12.76 -25.36 6.54
N GLY A 66 12.55 -25.39 5.21
CA GLY A 66 12.32 -24.22 4.37
C GLY A 66 13.55 -23.67 3.65
N ALA A 67 14.74 -24.26 3.82
CA ALA A 67 15.98 -23.79 3.18
C ALA A 67 16.01 -24.07 1.67
N SER A 68 15.40 -25.16 1.19
CA SER A 68 15.20 -25.44 -0.23
C SER A 68 13.81 -26.04 -0.50
N TRP A 69 13.31 -25.81 -1.72
CA TRP A 69 11.95 -26.18 -2.11
C TRP A 69 11.93 -26.85 -3.48
N GLN A 70 11.39 -28.07 -3.54
CA GLN A 70 11.17 -28.82 -4.76
C GLN A 70 9.69 -28.74 -5.17
N ARG A 71 9.40 -28.50 -6.46
CA ARG A 71 8.02 -28.57 -6.95
C ARG A 71 7.52 -30.02 -6.92
N VAL A 72 6.36 -30.24 -6.33
CA VAL A 72 5.65 -31.52 -6.22
C VAL A 72 4.23 -31.38 -6.81
N GLY A 73 3.33 -32.34 -6.53
CA GLY A 73 1.97 -32.35 -7.07
C GLY A 73 1.77 -33.35 -8.22
N GLN A 74 2.41 -34.53 -8.14
CA GLN A 74 2.09 -35.64 -9.03
C GLN A 74 0.62 -36.00 -8.87
N GLY A 75 -0.14 -35.95 -9.98
CA GLY A 75 -1.59 -36.20 -9.99
C GLY A 75 -2.47 -34.95 -9.88
N LEU A 76 -1.89 -33.75 -9.70
CA LEU A 76 -2.62 -32.48 -9.92
C LEU A 76 -2.75 -32.17 -11.42
N ALA A 77 -3.88 -31.60 -11.85
CA ALA A 77 -4.02 -31.12 -13.23
C ALA A 77 -3.03 -29.95 -13.52
N PRO A 78 -2.49 -29.82 -14.75
CA PRO A 78 -1.41 -28.86 -15.04
C PRO A 78 -1.72 -27.38 -14.78
N ASP A 79 -3.00 -27.01 -14.81
CA ASP A 79 -3.54 -25.67 -14.57
C ASP A 79 -4.13 -25.49 -13.16
N THR A 80 -3.97 -26.49 -12.29
CA THR A 80 -4.38 -26.41 -10.88
C THR A 80 -3.68 -25.25 -10.18
N VAL A 81 -4.47 -24.42 -9.48
CA VAL A 81 -3.97 -23.34 -8.61
C VAL A 81 -4.25 -23.71 -7.14
N PRO A 82 -3.24 -24.21 -6.40
CA PRO A 82 -3.31 -24.47 -4.97
C PRO A 82 -3.61 -23.21 -4.15
N LEU A 83 -4.63 -23.25 -3.28
CA LEU A 83 -5.03 -22.13 -2.41
C LEU A 83 -4.89 -22.43 -0.91
N VAL A 84 -5.30 -23.62 -0.44
CA VAL A 84 -5.37 -23.96 0.99
C VAL A 84 -4.85 -25.38 1.20
N LEU A 85 -3.99 -25.59 2.19
CA LEU A 85 -3.49 -26.93 2.59
C LEU A 85 -4.00 -27.29 3.98
N CYS A 86 -4.41 -28.55 4.19
CA CYS A 86 -4.86 -29.03 5.49
C CYS A 86 -4.49 -30.50 5.72
N ALA A 87 -3.78 -30.79 6.82
CA ALA A 87 -3.58 -32.17 7.28
C ALA A 87 -4.73 -32.61 8.19
N ALA A 88 -5.09 -33.90 8.18
CA ALA A 88 -6.02 -34.45 9.15
C ALA A 88 -5.33 -34.58 10.54
N PRO A 89 -5.97 -34.14 11.64
CA PRO A 89 -5.39 -34.29 12.99
C PRO A 89 -5.22 -35.76 13.42
N SER A 90 -6.08 -36.66 12.92
CA SER A 90 -6.03 -38.10 13.19
C SER A 90 -5.08 -38.88 12.28
N ASP A 91 -4.67 -38.32 11.14
CA ASP A 91 -3.64 -38.90 10.25
C ASP A 91 -2.88 -37.79 9.52
N SER A 92 -1.66 -37.50 9.98
CA SER A 92 -0.80 -36.46 9.39
C SER A 92 -0.30 -36.80 7.97
N ARG A 93 -0.49 -38.03 7.48
CA ARG A 93 -0.25 -38.40 6.07
C ARG A 93 -1.41 -38.01 5.17
N ARG A 94 -2.64 -37.89 5.71
CA ARG A 94 -3.79 -37.43 4.92
C ARG A 94 -3.80 -35.92 4.84
N VAL A 95 -3.64 -35.41 3.62
CA VAL A 95 -3.59 -33.98 3.33
C VAL A 95 -4.61 -33.63 2.25
N TYR A 96 -5.40 -32.60 2.50
CA TYR A 96 -6.34 -32.01 1.56
C TYR A 96 -5.78 -30.71 0.99
N LEU A 97 -6.03 -30.48 -0.29
CA LEU A 97 -5.65 -29.29 -1.03
C LEU A 97 -6.90 -28.67 -1.67
N GLY A 98 -7.22 -27.44 -1.26
CA GLY A 98 -8.24 -26.60 -1.87
C GLY A 98 -7.64 -25.80 -3.03
N THR A 99 -8.42 -25.61 -4.10
CA THR A 99 -7.95 -24.96 -5.33
C THR A 99 -8.93 -23.90 -5.82
N LEU A 100 -8.49 -23.06 -6.77
CA LEU A 100 -9.27 -21.95 -7.30
C LEU A 100 -10.46 -22.36 -8.20
N ARG A 101 -10.35 -23.50 -8.91
CA ARG A 101 -11.34 -23.98 -9.89
C ARG A 101 -11.46 -25.50 -10.01
N HIS A 102 -10.50 -26.27 -9.50
CA HIS A 102 -10.46 -27.74 -9.63
C HIS A 102 -11.00 -28.46 -8.38
N GLY A 103 -11.79 -27.75 -7.57
CA GLY A 103 -12.31 -28.22 -6.29
C GLY A 103 -11.19 -28.61 -5.31
N VAL A 104 -11.29 -29.81 -4.75
CA VAL A 104 -10.36 -30.37 -3.76
C VAL A 104 -9.55 -31.54 -4.37
N TYR A 105 -8.30 -31.67 -3.93
CA TYR A 105 -7.48 -32.87 -4.10
C TYR A 105 -7.13 -33.47 -2.73
N ARG A 106 -6.96 -34.80 -2.66
CA ARG A 106 -6.50 -35.55 -1.48
C ARG A 106 -5.15 -36.20 -1.76
N SER A 107 -4.29 -36.22 -0.75
CA SER A 107 -3.07 -37.04 -0.64
C SER A 107 -3.21 -37.93 0.60
N ASP A 108 -2.69 -39.16 0.53
CA ASP A 108 -2.63 -40.12 1.64
C ASP A 108 -1.16 -40.49 1.98
N ASP A 109 -0.21 -39.70 1.48
CA ASP A 109 1.23 -39.91 1.60
C ASP A 109 2.02 -38.70 2.12
N GLY A 110 1.35 -37.72 2.72
CA GLY A 110 1.97 -36.51 3.24
C GLY A 110 2.25 -35.46 2.16
N GLY A 111 1.56 -35.54 1.02
CA GLY A 111 1.61 -34.59 -0.08
C GLY A 111 2.61 -34.93 -1.20
N GLU A 112 3.10 -36.17 -1.27
CA GLU A 112 3.98 -36.64 -2.34
C GLU A 112 3.18 -36.90 -3.64
N THR A 113 2.05 -37.62 -3.53
CA THR A 113 1.10 -37.85 -4.63
C THR A 113 -0.31 -37.38 -4.27
N TRP A 114 -1.07 -37.00 -5.29
CA TRP A 114 -2.39 -36.38 -5.16
C TRP A 114 -3.40 -37.03 -6.10
N ARG A 115 -4.64 -37.14 -5.64
CA ARG A 115 -5.81 -37.58 -6.42
C ARG A 115 -6.93 -36.56 -6.34
N SER A 116 -7.63 -36.36 -7.45
CA SER A 116 -8.83 -35.51 -7.51
C SER A 116 -9.86 -36.02 -6.50
N ALA A 117 -10.41 -35.11 -5.71
CA ALA A 117 -11.35 -35.39 -4.64
C ALA A 117 -12.46 -34.32 -4.63
N HIS A 118 -13.06 -34.06 -5.80
CA HIS A 118 -14.01 -32.96 -6.03
C HIS A 118 -15.38 -33.41 -6.54
N HIS A 119 -15.65 -34.72 -6.61
CA HIS A 119 -16.90 -35.22 -7.16
C HIS A 119 -18.10 -34.80 -6.27
N GLY A 120 -19.04 -34.04 -6.83
CA GLY A 120 -20.15 -33.42 -6.08
C GLY A 120 -19.90 -31.97 -5.64
N LEU A 121 -18.68 -31.43 -5.81
CA LEU A 121 -18.42 -30.01 -5.65
C LEU A 121 -18.77 -29.22 -6.93
N PRO A 122 -19.24 -27.98 -6.82
CA PRO A 122 -19.35 -27.05 -7.94
C PRO A 122 -17.97 -26.53 -8.37
N GLU A 123 -17.88 -25.97 -9.59
CA GLU A 123 -16.69 -25.24 -10.03
C GLU A 123 -16.62 -23.89 -9.27
N ALA A 124 -15.87 -23.89 -8.17
CA ALA A 124 -15.82 -22.81 -7.19
C ALA A 124 -14.47 -22.75 -6.48
N SER A 125 -14.13 -21.59 -5.90
CA SER A 125 -12.89 -21.41 -5.14
C SER A 125 -13.01 -21.99 -3.74
N ILE A 126 -12.08 -22.87 -3.36
CA ILE A 126 -12.01 -23.44 -2.00
C ILE A 126 -11.16 -22.53 -1.11
N GLY A 127 -11.81 -21.62 -0.38
CA GLY A 127 -11.14 -20.64 0.48
C GLY A 127 -10.92 -21.11 1.93
N GLN A 128 -11.55 -22.20 2.37
CA GLN A 128 -11.26 -22.82 3.67
C GLN A 128 -11.50 -24.34 3.64
N ILE A 129 -10.64 -25.09 4.36
CA ILE A 129 -10.82 -26.51 4.65
C ILE A 129 -10.89 -26.73 6.16
N LEU A 130 -11.77 -27.62 6.59
CA LEU A 130 -11.93 -28.04 7.98
C LEU A 130 -12.02 -29.57 8.06
N VAL A 131 -11.03 -30.22 8.65
CA VAL A 131 -11.00 -31.67 8.84
C VAL A 131 -11.41 -32.03 10.27
N HIS A 132 -12.26 -33.05 10.43
CA HIS A 132 -12.70 -33.54 11.73
C HIS A 132 -11.50 -34.11 12.53
N PRO A 133 -11.42 -33.86 13.85
CA PRO A 133 -10.22 -34.18 14.64
C PRO A 133 -9.93 -35.68 14.79
N GLU A 134 -10.97 -36.51 14.78
CA GLU A 134 -10.86 -37.96 15.00
C GLU A 134 -11.14 -38.78 13.74
N ASP A 135 -11.62 -38.14 12.66
CA ASP A 135 -12.05 -38.80 11.43
C ASP A 135 -11.44 -38.05 10.24
N ALA A 136 -10.51 -38.69 9.55
CA ALA A 136 -9.78 -38.08 8.45
C ALA A 136 -10.56 -38.09 7.12
N ASP A 137 -11.73 -38.75 7.06
CA ASP A 137 -12.62 -38.80 5.90
C ASP A 137 -13.85 -37.87 6.04
N LEU A 138 -14.13 -37.36 7.24
CA LEU A 138 -15.12 -36.29 7.48
C LEU A 138 -14.49 -34.90 7.32
N VAL A 139 -14.77 -34.24 6.20
CA VAL A 139 -14.21 -32.92 5.85
C VAL A 139 -15.29 -31.96 5.39
N TYR A 140 -15.13 -30.68 5.75
CA TYR A 140 -15.95 -29.58 5.29
C TYR A 140 -15.10 -28.59 4.49
N VAL A 141 -15.69 -28.00 3.46
CA VAL A 141 -15.08 -26.91 2.69
C VAL A 141 -16.03 -25.72 2.56
N ALA A 142 -15.49 -24.52 2.68
CA ALA A 142 -16.20 -23.29 2.36
C ALA A 142 -15.84 -22.83 0.95
N THR A 143 -16.87 -22.66 0.12
CA THR A 143 -16.77 -22.12 -1.23
C THR A 143 -17.06 -20.62 -1.24
N ASP A 144 -16.51 -19.91 -2.23
CA ASP A 144 -16.77 -18.48 -2.48
C ASP A 144 -18.23 -18.17 -2.86
N LEU A 145 -18.91 -19.05 -3.58
CA LEU A 145 -20.25 -18.79 -4.13
C LEU A 145 -21.37 -19.72 -3.61
N TYR A 146 -21.07 -20.97 -3.23
CA TYR A 146 -22.08 -22.01 -3.03
C TYR A 146 -22.22 -22.51 -1.58
N GLY A 147 -21.64 -21.78 -0.62
CA GLY A 147 -21.72 -22.12 0.81
C GLY A 147 -20.78 -23.24 1.23
N ILE A 148 -21.25 -24.09 2.14
CA ILE A 148 -20.48 -25.18 2.75
C ILE A 148 -20.82 -26.52 2.07
N TYR A 149 -19.79 -27.29 1.76
CA TYR A 149 -19.92 -28.68 1.32
C TYR A 149 -19.24 -29.60 2.33
N ARG A 150 -19.77 -30.81 2.48
CA ARG A 150 -19.25 -31.86 3.35
C ARG A 150 -18.96 -33.13 2.55
N THR A 151 -17.93 -33.86 2.94
CA THR A 151 -17.72 -35.27 2.57
C THR A 151 -17.67 -36.12 3.83
N ARG A 152 -18.04 -37.40 3.70
CA ARG A 152 -17.95 -38.44 4.74
C ARG A 152 -17.12 -39.65 4.29
N ASP A 153 -16.45 -39.53 3.13
CA ASP A 153 -15.66 -40.58 2.45
C ASP A 153 -14.26 -40.06 2.01
N GLY A 154 -13.86 -38.90 2.54
CA GLY A 154 -12.60 -38.24 2.22
C GLY A 154 -12.54 -37.66 0.80
N GLY A 155 -13.70 -37.29 0.25
CA GLY A 155 -13.85 -36.57 -1.00
C GLY A 155 -14.03 -37.47 -2.24
N GLU A 156 -14.47 -38.71 -2.06
CA GLU A 156 -15.02 -39.53 -3.15
C GLU A 156 -16.42 -39.03 -3.55
N SER A 157 -17.17 -38.47 -2.60
CA SER A 157 -18.37 -37.68 -2.85
C SER A 157 -18.50 -36.51 -1.87
N TRP A 158 -19.08 -35.41 -2.38
CA TRP A 158 -19.43 -34.22 -1.60
C TRP A 158 -20.92 -33.91 -1.70
N GLU A 159 -21.51 -33.52 -0.58
CA GLU A 159 -22.89 -33.09 -0.43
C GLU A 159 -22.97 -31.64 0.10
N PRO A 160 -23.97 -30.83 -0.32
CA PRO A 160 -24.18 -29.50 0.26
C PRO A 160 -24.59 -29.59 1.74
N ALA A 161 -23.90 -28.87 2.61
CA ALA A 161 -24.16 -28.81 4.05
C ALA A 161 -24.77 -27.44 4.43
N ASN A 162 -25.89 -27.12 3.79
CA ASN A 162 -26.36 -25.73 3.62
C ASN A 162 -27.78 -25.44 4.17
N ASP A 163 -28.51 -26.42 4.74
CA ASP A 163 -29.90 -26.19 5.19
C ASP A 163 -29.96 -25.13 6.31
N GLY A 164 -30.71 -24.05 6.08
CA GLY A 164 -30.78 -22.89 6.98
C GLY A 164 -29.70 -21.81 6.78
N LEU A 165 -28.78 -21.96 5.83
CA LEU A 165 -27.83 -20.91 5.44
C LEU A 165 -28.36 -20.04 4.28
N PRO A 166 -28.02 -18.73 4.23
CA PRO A 166 -28.45 -17.81 3.19
C PRO A 166 -27.55 -17.95 1.94
N VAL A 167 -27.65 -19.09 1.25
CA VAL A 167 -26.83 -19.43 0.07
C VAL A 167 -27.71 -19.70 -1.17
N PRO A 168 -27.22 -19.53 -2.41
CA PRO A 168 -25.86 -19.13 -2.81
C PRO A 168 -25.50 -17.71 -2.38
N LEU A 169 -24.20 -17.47 -2.22
CA LEU A 169 -23.64 -16.20 -1.78
C LEU A 169 -23.63 -15.19 -2.93
N ALA A 170 -23.86 -13.92 -2.60
CA ALA A 170 -23.77 -12.83 -3.58
C ALA A 170 -22.31 -12.44 -3.86
N TYR A 171 -22.05 -11.92 -5.06
CA TYR A 171 -20.73 -11.53 -5.61
C TYR A 171 -19.98 -10.39 -4.87
N ARG A 172 -20.24 -10.15 -3.58
CA ARG A 172 -19.61 -9.10 -2.75
C ARG A 172 -19.37 -9.57 -1.30
N THR A 173 -19.23 -10.87 -1.07
CA THR A 173 -19.04 -11.45 0.28
C THR A 173 -17.73 -12.23 0.36
N PHE A 174 -17.13 -12.28 1.55
CA PHE A 174 -15.92 -13.08 1.80
C PHE A 174 -16.28 -14.58 1.91
N THR A 175 -15.33 -15.48 1.63
CA THR A 175 -15.55 -16.93 1.80
C THR A 175 -15.96 -17.27 3.24
N PRO A 176 -17.08 -17.99 3.48
CA PRO A 176 -17.60 -18.26 4.82
C PRO A 176 -16.54 -18.74 5.81
N ARG A 177 -16.49 -18.15 7.00
CA ARG A 177 -15.54 -18.55 8.04
C ARG A 177 -16.18 -19.68 8.86
N LEU A 178 -15.73 -20.91 8.65
CA LEU A 178 -16.24 -22.11 9.31
C LEU A 178 -15.32 -22.55 10.46
N VAL A 179 -15.88 -22.89 11.62
CA VAL A 179 -15.15 -23.47 12.77
C VAL A 179 -15.95 -24.60 13.43
N MET A 180 -15.24 -25.57 14.01
CA MET A 180 -15.82 -26.70 14.74
C MET A 180 -15.41 -26.64 16.22
N SER A 181 -16.35 -26.98 17.10
CA SER A 181 -16.11 -27.07 18.54
C SER A 181 -15.09 -28.18 18.86
N PRO A 182 -14.01 -27.89 19.60
CA PRO A 182 -12.98 -28.87 19.97
C PRO A 182 -13.41 -29.81 21.11
N VAL A 183 -14.66 -29.71 21.59
CA VAL A 183 -15.22 -30.55 22.67
C VAL A 183 -16.54 -31.22 22.29
N ASP A 184 -17.09 -30.91 21.11
CA ASP A 184 -18.36 -31.43 20.59
C ASP A 184 -18.38 -31.17 19.08
N SER A 185 -17.89 -32.12 18.29
CA SER A 185 -17.72 -31.94 16.83
C SER A 185 -19.03 -31.88 16.05
N SER A 186 -20.18 -32.16 16.67
CA SER A 186 -21.50 -31.88 16.09
C SER A 186 -21.81 -30.38 16.06
N ARG A 187 -21.09 -29.56 16.84
CA ARG A 187 -21.27 -28.11 16.85
C ARG A 187 -20.31 -27.43 15.90
N LEU A 188 -20.89 -26.83 14.87
CA LEU A 188 -20.21 -25.97 13.91
C LEU A 188 -20.74 -24.55 14.03
N TYR A 189 -19.88 -23.60 13.73
CA TYR A 189 -20.27 -22.19 13.56
C TYR A 189 -19.74 -21.70 12.22
N VAL A 190 -20.58 -21.03 11.45
CA VAL A 190 -20.19 -20.40 10.20
C VAL A 190 -20.60 -18.93 10.22
N LEU A 191 -19.65 -18.06 9.93
CA LEU A 191 -19.87 -16.63 9.77
C LEU A 191 -19.99 -16.32 8.28
N ILE A 192 -21.10 -15.68 7.91
CA ILE A 192 -21.52 -15.43 6.52
C ILE A 192 -21.91 -13.97 6.35
N GLY A 193 -21.44 -13.36 5.26
CA GLY A 193 -22.01 -12.11 4.75
C GLY A 193 -23.32 -12.42 4.01
N ALA A 194 -24.44 -11.87 4.48
CA ALA A 194 -25.74 -11.98 3.83
C ALA A 194 -26.10 -10.63 3.16
N PRO A 195 -26.45 -10.59 1.87
CA PRO A 195 -26.91 -9.36 1.25
C PRO A 195 -28.23 -8.93 1.89
N LEU A 196 -28.27 -7.74 2.47
CA LEU A 196 -29.49 -7.16 3.03
C LEU A 196 -30.28 -6.39 1.96
N HIS A 197 -29.57 -5.57 1.16
CA HIS A 197 -30.09 -4.77 0.04
C HIS A 197 -28.97 -4.56 -1.00
N SER A 198 -29.26 -3.93 -2.14
CA SER A 198 -28.34 -3.76 -3.30
C SER A 198 -26.95 -3.17 -3.02
N HIS A 199 -26.74 -2.55 -1.85
CA HIS A 199 -25.46 -1.94 -1.46
C HIS A 199 -24.97 -2.34 -0.05
N ARG A 200 -25.65 -3.27 0.64
CA ARG A 200 -25.34 -3.59 2.05
C ARG A 200 -25.23 -5.09 2.30
N VAL A 201 -24.13 -5.50 2.94
CA VAL A 201 -23.90 -6.86 3.41
C VAL A 201 -23.98 -6.85 4.93
N GLY A 202 -25.00 -7.50 5.48
CA GLY A 202 -25.08 -7.80 6.90
C GLY A 202 -24.21 -9.00 7.24
N HIS A 203 -23.72 -9.08 8.47
CA HIS A 203 -22.86 -10.17 8.91
C HIS A 203 -23.57 -10.97 9.99
N ALA A 204 -23.66 -12.29 9.82
CA ALA A 204 -24.33 -13.15 10.78
C ALA A 204 -23.54 -14.42 11.03
N VAL A 205 -23.51 -14.85 12.29
CA VAL A 205 -23.04 -16.16 12.69
C VAL A 205 -24.23 -17.11 12.69
N TYR A 206 -24.07 -18.25 12.03
CA TYR A 206 -24.98 -19.39 12.06
C TYR A 206 -24.34 -20.52 12.85
N ARG A 207 -25.17 -21.30 13.55
CA ARG A 207 -24.75 -22.46 14.36
C ARG A 207 -25.43 -23.71 13.81
N SER A 208 -24.70 -24.81 13.74
CA SER A 208 -25.26 -26.17 13.65
C SER A 208 -25.00 -26.92 14.96
N ARG A 209 -25.84 -27.91 15.25
CA ARG A 209 -25.73 -28.83 16.41
C ARG A 209 -25.73 -30.30 16.00
N ASP A 210 -25.67 -30.56 14.70
CA ASP A 210 -25.88 -31.87 14.06
C ASP A 210 -24.81 -32.14 12.97
N GLY A 211 -23.64 -31.48 13.06
CA GLY A 211 -22.55 -31.68 12.11
C GLY A 211 -22.81 -31.05 10.73
N GLY A 212 -23.51 -29.93 10.69
CA GLY A 212 -23.82 -29.18 9.48
C GLY A 212 -25.00 -29.72 8.67
N ASP A 213 -25.80 -30.63 9.24
CA ASP A 213 -27.05 -31.08 8.62
C ASP A 213 -28.09 -29.95 8.60
N ARG A 214 -28.18 -29.15 9.68
CA ARG A 214 -29.03 -27.96 9.74
C ARG A 214 -28.39 -26.81 10.52
N TRP A 215 -28.65 -25.60 10.05
CA TRP A 215 -28.14 -24.36 10.60
C TRP A 215 -29.26 -23.45 11.13
N GLU A 216 -28.98 -22.78 12.22
CA GLU A 216 -29.83 -21.74 12.83
C GLU A 216 -29.04 -20.43 12.94
N ARG A 217 -29.69 -19.28 12.71
CA ARG A 217 -29.09 -17.95 12.90
C ARG A 217 -28.79 -17.78 14.40
N PHE A 218 -27.54 -17.54 14.75
CA PHE A 218 -27.04 -17.57 16.13
C PHE A 218 -26.75 -16.17 16.69
N ALA A 219 -26.18 -15.27 15.89
CA ALA A 219 -25.93 -13.89 16.29
C ALA A 219 -25.82 -12.96 15.07
N ASP A 220 -26.27 -11.71 15.24
CA ASP A 220 -26.19 -10.63 14.25
C ASP A 220 -25.03 -9.70 14.59
N LEU A 221 -24.08 -9.57 13.68
CA LEU A 221 -22.93 -8.69 13.83
C LEU A 221 -23.22 -7.30 13.24
N PRO A 222 -22.46 -6.26 13.61
CA PRO A 222 -22.55 -4.95 12.98
C PRO A 222 -22.40 -5.06 11.45
N ASP A 223 -23.33 -4.43 10.73
CA ASP A 223 -23.29 -4.32 9.26
C ASP A 223 -22.01 -3.61 8.79
N GLU A 224 -21.57 -3.91 7.56
CA GLU A 224 -20.48 -3.22 6.84
C GLU A 224 -19.11 -3.19 7.55
N THR A 225 -18.91 -3.94 8.63
CA THR A 225 -17.67 -3.97 9.40
C THR A 225 -16.74 -5.09 8.91
N PRO A 226 -15.49 -4.81 8.47
CA PRO A 226 -14.60 -5.83 7.92
C PRO A 226 -14.34 -6.99 8.89
N VAL A 227 -14.58 -8.23 8.44
CA VAL A 227 -14.35 -9.43 9.25
C VAL A 227 -12.95 -10.01 8.99
N GLU A 228 -12.11 -9.97 10.02
CA GLU A 228 -10.76 -10.52 9.99
C GLU A 228 -10.76 -12.01 10.34
N ASP A 229 -11.41 -12.40 11.45
CA ASP A 229 -11.37 -13.76 11.97
C ASP A 229 -12.67 -14.18 12.69
N LEU A 230 -12.95 -15.49 12.66
CA LEU A 230 -13.87 -16.19 13.55
C LEU A 230 -13.11 -17.36 14.17
N ARG A 231 -13.15 -17.44 15.51
CA ARG A 231 -12.62 -18.58 16.27
C ARG A 231 -13.45 -18.89 17.50
N ILE A 232 -13.28 -20.10 18.03
CA ILE A 232 -13.85 -20.49 19.32
C ILE A 232 -12.86 -20.05 20.41
N SER A 233 -13.37 -19.46 21.49
CA SER A 233 -12.58 -18.95 22.59
C SER A 233 -11.68 -20.05 23.16
N ARG A 234 -10.40 -19.72 23.36
CA ARG A 234 -9.40 -20.66 23.91
C ARG A 234 -9.62 -20.99 25.39
N TYR A 235 -10.53 -20.25 26.05
CA TYR A 235 -10.84 -20.35 27.48
C TYR A 235 -12.21 -20.98 27.76
N ASP A 236 -13.23 -20.68 26.96
CA ASP A 236 -14.57 -21.28 27.07
C ASP A 236 -15.05 -21.78 25.68
N PRO A 237 -15.17 -23.10 25.44
CA PRO A 237 -15.59 -23.63 24.14
C PRO A 237 -17.06 -23.35 23.79
N ARG A 238 -17.82 -22.65 24.67
CA ARG A 238 -19.18 -22.15 24.40
C ARG A 238 -19.21 -20.70 23.89
N GLU A 239 -18.06 -20.04 23.85
CA GLU A 239 -17.88 -18.65 23.46
C GLU A 239 -17.17 -18.56 22.11
N LEU A 240 -17.62 -17.65 21.24
CA LEU A 240 -16.93 -17.30 20.00
C LEU A 240 -16.21 -15.96 20.17
N GLU A 241 -15.02 -15.86 19.60
CA GLU A 241 -14.35 -14.58 19.37
C GLU A 241 -14.45 -14.25 17.87
N VAL A 242 -15.00 -13.08 17.56
CA VAL A 242 -15.02 -12.52 16.20
C VAL A 242 -14.13 -11.29 16.19
N VAL A 243 -13.20 -11.22 15.24
CA VAL A 243 -12.33 -10.06 15.05
C VAL A 243 -12.90 -9.18 13.94
N LEU A 244 -13.21 -7.93 14.29
CA LEU A 244 -13.88 -6.94 13.46
C LEU A 244 -13.17 -5.60 13.63
N ASP A 245 -12.60 -5.04 12.56
CA ASP A 245 -11.94 -3.71 12.58
C ASP A 245 -10.96 -3.54 13.78
N GLY A 246 -10.06 -4.51 13.96
CA GLY A 246 -9.12 -4.59 15.08
C GLY A 246 -9.72 -4.83 16.49
N LYS A 247 -11.06 -4.86 16.64
CA LYS A 247 -11.76 -5.18 17.88
C LYS A 247 -12.08 -6.68 17.98
N VAL A 248 -12.25 -7.17 19.22
CA VAL A 248 -12.72 -8.53 19.49
C VAL A 248 -14.12 -8.46 20.11
N LEU A 249 -15.13 -8.97 19.40
CA LEU A 249 -16.45 -9.24 19.96
C LEU A 249 -16.49 -10.67 20.51
N ARG A 250 -17.05 -10.83 21.70
CA ARG A 250 -17.34 -12.16 22.28
C ARG A 250 -18.83 -12.46 22.17
N ILE A 251 -19.14 -13.63 21.60
CA ILE A 251 -20.51 -14.13 21.44
C ILE A 251 -20.72 -15.33 22.35
N ARG A 252 -21.68 -15.23 23.27
CA ARG A 252 -22.03 -16.32 24.19
C ARG A 252 -23.54 -16.50 24.20
N ASP A 253 -24.01 -17.72 23.94
CA ASP A 253 -25.43 -18.10 23.93
C ASP A 253 -26.34 -17.24 23.00
N GLY A 254 -25.75 -16.43 22.11
CA GLY A 254 -26.41 -15.54 21.16
C GLY A 254 -26.28 -14.05 21.51
N GLU A 255 -25.83 -13.75 22.74
CA GLU A 255 -25.57 -12.38 23.19
C GLU A 255 -24.14 -11.95 22.82
N ILE A 256 -24.01 -10.68 22.42
CA ILE A 256 -22.74 -10.07 22.03
C ILE A 256 -22.25 -9.16 23.15
N THR A 257 -20.97 -9.28 23.50
CA THR A 257 -20.28 -8.39 24.42
C THR A 257 -19.06 -7.77 23.74
N GLU A 258 -18.95 -6.44 23.81
CA GLU A 258 -17.79 -5.68 23.36
C GLU A 258 -16.83 -5.49 24.54
N ASP A 259 -15.57 -5.91 24.39
CA ASP A 259 -14.52 -5.69 25.39
C ASP A 259 -13.46 -4.77 24.79
N ALA A 260 -13.35 -3.55 25.32
CA ALA A 260 -12.46 -2.50 24.82
C ALA A 260 -10.97 -2.73 25.15
N ARG A 261 -10.58 -3.97 25.46
CA ARG A 261 -9.21 -4.35 25.79
C ARG A 261 -8.44 -4.76 24.55
N LEU A 262 -7.65 -3.79 24.06
CA LEU A 262 -6.61 -4.00 23.07
C LEU A 262 -5.79 -5.26 23.38
N TRP A 263 -5.58 -6.08 22.35
CA TRP A 263 -4.63 -7.18 22.38
C TRP A 263 -3.21 -6.62 22.45
N GLU A 264 -2.54 -6.77 23.60
CA GLU A 264 -1.08 -6.60 23.68
C GLU A 264 -0.39 -7.89 23.21
N PRO A 265 0.43 -7.87 22.13
CA PRO A 265 1.25 -9.01 21.75
C PRO A 265 2.38 -9.20 22.77
N THR A 266 2.16 -10.05 23.76
CA THR A 266 3.17 -10.43 24.75
C THR A 266 4.13 -11.47 24.16
N GLU A 267 5.13 -11.00 23.41
CA GLU A 267 6.51 -11.52 23.29
C GLU A 267 7.26 -10.89 22.10
N ALA A 268 7.59 -9.60 22.24
CA ALA A 268 8.52 -8.89 21.33
C ALA A 268 9.50 -8.00 22.12
N ARG A 269 10.21 -8.60 23.08
CA ARG A 269 11.41 -8.00 23.70
C ARG A 269 12.59 -8.96 23.61
N GLN A 270 13.20 -9.00 22.44
CA GLN A 270 14.59 -9.44 22.33
C GLN A 270 15.37 -8.50 21.41
N GLU A 271 16.24 -7.72 22.07
CA GLU A 271 17.34 -6.94 21.51
C GLU A 271 17.03 -5.98 20.35
N SER A 272 16.71 -4.73 20.72
CA SER A 272 17.10 -3.58 19.92
C SER A 272 18.63 -3.56 19.81
N ARG A 273 19.15 -4.03 18.69
CA ARG A 273 20.44 -3.59 18.14
C ARG A 273 20.13 -2.84 16.86
N ILE A 274 20.45 -1.55 16.84
CA ILE A 274 20.52 -0.79 15.60
C ILE A 274 21.75 -1.30 14.85
N ALA A 275 21.57 -2.36 14.07
CA ALA A 275 22.39 -2.56 12.89
C ALA A 275 21.94 -1.51 11.85
N GLU A 276 22.89 -0.97 11.08
CA GLU A 276 22.54 -0.19 9.90
C GLU A 276 21.69 -1.08 8.99
N ALA A 277 20.42 -0.71 8.81
CA ALA A 277 19.47 -1.51 8.04
C ALA A 277 19.83 -1.42 6.56
N LEU A 278 20.53 -2.44 6.06
CA LEU A 278 20.92 -2.55 4.67
C LEU A 278 19.72 -2.95 3.80
N ASP A 279 19.73 -2.52 2.54
CA ASP A 279 18.75 -2.93 1.54
C ASP A 279 18.87 -4.44 1.27
N PHE A 280 17.74 -5.12 1.07
CA PHE A 280 17.72 -6.57 0.85
C PHE A 280 16.48 -7.07 0.09
N ASP A 281 16.59 -8.27 -0.48
CA ASP A 281 15.47 -8.92 -1.17
C ASP A 281 14.65 -9.77 -0.18
N ALA A 282 13.42 -9.36 0.10
CA ALA A 282 12.43 -10.16 0.81
C ALA A 282 11.72 -11.12 -0.17
N GLY A 283 12.44 -12.14 -0.61
CA GLY A 283 11.97 -13.08 -1.63
C GLY A 283 11.99 -12.47 -3.03
N GLU A 284 10.87 -11.91 -3.48
CA GLU A 284 10.72 -11.23 -4.78
C GLU A 284 10.26 -9.77 -4.60
N ILE A 285 10.48 -9.21 -3.41
CA ILE A 285 10.24 -7.79 -3.07
C ILE A 285 11.59 -7.17 -2.72
N ALA A 286 11.93 -6.05 -3.35
CA ALA A 286 13.12 -5.28 -3.00
C ALA A 286 12.78 -4.36 -1.81
N VAL A 287 13.44 -4.55 -0.67
CA VAL A 287 13.28 -3.70 0.52
C VAL A 287 14.39 -2.68 0.52
N LEU A 288 14.03 -1.40 0.41
CA LEU A 288 14.94 -0.27 0.47
C LEU A 288 14.71 0.48 1.78
N HIS A 289 15.75 0.67 2.59
CA HIS A 289 15.68 1.52 3.77
C HIS A 289 16.05 2.95 3.36
N ASP A 290 15.21 3.90 3.76
CA ASP A 290 15.51 5.31 3.58
C ASP A 290 16.77 5.68 4.40
N ASP A 291 17.78 6.22 3.73
CA ASP A 291 18.96 6.82 4.35
C ASP A 291 18.80 8.34 4.53
N GLY A 292 17.63 8.89 4.18
CA GLY A 292 17.31 10.30 4.07
C GLY A 292 17.19 10.77 2.62
N THR A 293 17.52 9.93 1.63
CA THR A 293 17.50 10.27 0.19
C THR A 293 16.34 9.66 -0.59
N LEU A 294 15.53 8.78 0.01
CA LEU A 294 14.38 8.14 -0.66
C LEU A 294 13.07 8.88 -0.38
N LEU A 295 12.98 9.55 0.76
CA LEU A 295 11.87 10.44 1.12
C LEU A 295 12.30 11.91 1.01
N HIS A 296 11.33 12.78 0.71
CA HIS A 296 11.42 14.22 0.87
C HIS A 296 11.29 14.58 2.38
N VAL A 297 12.25 14.15 3.18
CA VAL A 297 12.38 14.54 4.61
C VAL A 297 13.46 15.59 4.80
N PHE A 298 13.44 16.27 5.94
CA PHE A 298 14.49 17.21 6.32
C PHE A 298 15.78 16.47 6.69
N ASP A 299 16.87 16.74 5.97
CA ASP A 299 18.15 16.02 6.09
C ASP A 299 19.35 16.93 6.45
N LEU A 300 19.14 18.25 6.55
CA LEU A 300 20.18 19.24 6.85
C LEU A 300 20.55 19.34 8.35
N GLU A 301 20.17 18.37 9.19
CA GLU A 301 20.47 18.40 10.62
C GLU A 301 22.00 18.41 10.86
N LYS A 302 22.45 19.28 11.78
CA LYS A 302 23.87 19.53 12.09
C LYS A 302 24.66 20.08 10.89
N LYS A 303 24.00 20.77 9.97
CA LYS A 303 24.61 21.50 8.85
C LYS A 303 24.28 22.99 8.88
N THR A 304 25.05 23.73 8.11
CA THR A 304 24.84 25.14 7.81
C THR A 304 24.89 25.39 6.32
N LEU A 305 23.87 26.05 5.78
CA LEU A 305 23.86 26.60 4.43
C LEU A 305 24.39 28.03 4.45
N GLN A 306 25.43 28.33 3.69
CA GLN A 306 25.95 29.70 3.51
C GLN A 306 25.58 30.24 2.13
N PHE A 307 24.91 31.39 2.12
CA PHE A 307 24.55 32.16 0.93
C PHE A 307 25.51 33.35 0.80
N THR A 308 26.21 33.42 -0.33
CA THR A 308 27.21 34.47 -0.61
C THR A 308 26.77 35.31 -1.81
N PRO A 309 26.59 36.64 -1.68
CA PRO A 309 26.14 37.50 -2.77
C PRO A 309 27.02 37.41 -4.01
N ILE A 310 26.38 37.44 -5.18
CA ILE A 310 27.03 37.51 -6.49
C ILE A 310 26.33 38.55 -7.37
N GLY A 311 27.08 39.61 -7.72
CA GLY A 311 26.62 40.65 -8.64
C GLY A 311 25.29 41.30 -8.24
N SER A 312 24.41 41.51 -9.22
CA SER A 312 23.17 42.28 -9.09
C SER A 312 22.01 41.53 -8.40
N GLY A 313 22.29 40.84 -7.28
CA GLY A 313 21.28 40.25 -6.40
C GLY A 313 21.10 38.73 -6.50
N GLY A 314 22.09 37.98 -7.00
CA GLY A 314 22.11 36.52 -6.89
C GLY A 314 22.89 36.02 -5.66
N PHE A 315 22.87 34.70 -5.44
CA PHE A 315 23.66 34.04 -4.41
C PHE A 315 24.37 32.79 -4.94
N ALA A 316 25.61 32.59 -4.50
CA ALA A 316 26.25 31.29 -4.49
C ALA A 316 25.95 30.59 -3.16
N VAL A 317 25.68 29.28 -3.18
CA VAL A 317 25.27 28.51 -2.00
C VAL A 317 26.28 27.39 -1.74
N ALA A 318 26.67 27.22 -0.47
CA ALA A 318 27.56 26.16 -0.01
C ALA A 318 27.04 25.52 1.29
N LEU A 319 27.36 24.24 1.51
CA LEU A 319 27.06 23.50 2.74
C LEU A 319 28.32 23.38 3.60
N SER A 320 28.17 23.48 4.92
CA SER A 320 29.22 23.15 5.89
C SER A 320 28.65 22.37 7.07
N ASP A 321 29.53 21.85 7.93
CA ASP A 321 29.14 21.43 9.28
C ASP A 321 28.57 22.60 10.10
N LEU A 322 27.84 22.26 11.16
CA LEU A 322 27.07 23.19 11.98
C LEU A 322 27.90 24.38 12.51
N LEU A 323 27.54 25.58 12.06
CA LEU A 323 27.96 26.86 12.63
C LEU A 323 26.77 27.48 13.36
N PHE A 324 26.75 27.39 14.69
CA PHE A 324 25.63 27.84 15.51
C PHE A 324 26.10 28.83 16.58
N GLU A 325 25.35 29.91 16.80
CA GLU A 325 25.58 30.90 17.84
C GLU A 325 24.91 30.44 19.14
N GLU A 326 25.71 30.16 20.18
CA GLU A 326 25.18 29.66 21.47
C GLU A 326 24.51 30.75 22.32
N GLU A 327 24.94 32.01 22.19
CA GLU A 327 24.36 33.12 22.94
C GLU A 327 23.12 33.66 22.22
N LEU A 328 21.95 33.15 22.61
CA LEU A 328 20.67 33.40 21.92
C LEU A 328 20.26 34.90 21.83
N GLY A 329 20.65 35.71 22.82
CA GLY A 329 20.27 37.13 22.90
C GLY A 329 18.90 37.36 23.54
N GLN A 330 18.17 38.39 23.06
CA GLN A 330 16.86 38.79 23.61
C GLN A 330 15.74 37.89 23.07
N GLN A 331 14.92 37.32 23.94
CA GLN A 331 13.70 36.61 23.54
C GLN A 331 12.66 37.60 22.97
N LEU A 332 12.10 37.27 21.81
CA LEU A 332 11.03 38.02 21.16
C LEU A 332 9.67 37.50 21.62
N ALA A 333 8.73 38.42 21.88
CA ALA A 333 7.35 38.07 22.20
C ALA A 333 6.57 37.79 20.90
N LEU A 334 6.60 36.54 20.44
CA LEU A 334 5.85 36.03 19.30
C LEU A 334 4.86 34.95 19.74
N ARG A 335 3.70 34.90 19.08
CA ARG A 335 2.67 33.84 19.22
C ARG A 335 2.56 33.00 17.95
N ASN A 336 1.67 31.99 17.92
CA ASN A 336 1.27 31.33 16.68
C ASN A 336 0.80 32.35 15.64
N ASP A 337 1.20 32.18 14.38
CA ASP A 337 0.86 33.06 13.25
C ASP A 337 1.10 34.56 13.50
N ASP A 338 2.12 34.88 14.30
CA ASP A 338 2.52 36.25 14.65
C ASP A 338 3.82 36.67 13.94
N ALA A 339 4.09 37.98 13.89
CA ALA A 339 5.34 38.53 13.36
C ALA A 339 5.71 39.87 14.00
N LEU A 340 7.02 40.05 14.26
CA LEU A 340 7.56 41.24 14.92
C LEU A 340 8.53 41.98 13.98
N GLU A 341 8.33 43.29 13.83
CA GLU A 341 9.21 44.13 13.01
C GLU A 341 10.46 44.56 13.80
N ILE A 342 11.63 44.25 13.25
CA ILE A 342 12.95 44.52 13.82
C ILE A 342 13.69 45.50 12.92
N ALA A 343 14.22 46.58 13.50
CA ALA A 343 15.17 47.46 12.81
C ALA A 343 16.56 46.82 12.78
N LEU A 344 17.21 46.82 11.62
CA LEU A 344 18.55 46.27 11.45
C LEU A 344 19.61 47.33 11.83
N PRO A 345 20.68 46.95 12.56
CA PRO A 345 21.77 47.85 12.93
C PRO A 345 22.68 48.25 11.76
N PHE A 346 22.46 47.67 10.58
CA PHE A 346 23.13 47.98 9.32
C PHE A 346 22.16 47.81 8.15
N ARG A 347 22.49 48.39 6.98
CA ARG A 347 21.79 48.08 5.74
C ARG A 347 22.23 46.70 5.24
N PHE A 348 21.31 45.76 5.16
CA PHE A 348 21.54 44.40 4.66
C PHE A 348 21.20 44.31 3.17
N PRO A 349 22.15 44.04 2.26
CA PRO A 349 21.86 43.89 0.84
C PRO A 349 21.11 42.58 0.54
N PHE A 350 19.86 42.65 0.07
CA PHE A 350 19.06 41.47 -0.26
C PHE A 350 18.28 41.62 -1.57
N TYR A 351 18.58 40.74 -2.55
CA TYR A 351 18.07 40.79 -3.92
C TYR A 351 18.21 42.18 -4.57
N GLY A 352 19.42 42.74 -4.52
CA GLY A 352 19.75 44.02 -5.15
C GLY A 352 19.13 45.26 -4.50
N ARG A 353 18.57 45.14 -3.28
CA ARG A 353 18.07 46.27 -2.48
C ARG A 353 18.54 46.18 -1.04
N ASP A 354 19.06 47.29 -0.52
CA ASP A 354 19.36 47.46 0.90
C ASP A 354 18.08 47.33 1.75
N ARG A 355 18.18 46.63 2.88
CA ARG A 355 17.12 46.45 3.87
C ARG A 355 17.60 47.01 5.20
N ASP A 356 16.79 47.87 5.82
CA ASP A 356 17.02 48.48 7.13
C ASP A 356 16.03 47.97 8.20
N ARG A 357 14.98 47.25 7.78
CA ARG A 357 13.99 46.61 8.66
C ARG A 357 13.61 45.23 8.12
N MET A 358 13.28 44.32 9.02
CA MET A 358 12.84 42.96 8.71
C MET A 358 11.69 42.55 9.64
N PHE A 359 10.83 41.63 9.19
CA PHE A 359 9.83 40.98 10.04
C PHE A 359 10.35 39.59 10.40
N VAL A 360 10.47 39.30 11.70
CA VAL A 360 10.70 37.94 12.20
C VAL A 360 9.33 37.31 12.38
N ASN A 361 9.06 36.23 11.63
CA ASN A 361 7.77 35.54 11.64
C ASN A 361 7.86 34.29 12.53
N SER A 362 6.82 34.03 13.32
CA SER A 362 6.64 32.81 14.13
C SER A 362 6.98 31.53 13.36
N ASN A 363 6.38 31.39 12.17
CA ASN A 363 6.51 30.30 11.19
C ASN A 363 7.88 30.26 10.47
N GLY A 364 8.97 30.36 11.26
CA GLY A 364 10.35 30.01 10.92
C GLY A 364 10.98 30.75 9.74
N SER A 365 10.62 32.00 9.53
CA SER A 365 11.12 32.83 8.43
C SER A 365 11.34 34.30 8.81
N VAL A 366 12.13 34.99 8.01
CA VAL A 366 12.27 36.45 8.00
C VAL A 366 11.83 37.01 6.65
N SER A 367 10.96 38.00 6.66
CA SER A 367 10.47 38.69 5.44
C SER A 367 10.76 40.19 5.46
N PHE A 368 10.96 40.78 4.27
CA PHE A 368 11.32 42.19 4.11
C PHE A 368 10.17 42.99 3.48
N GLY A 369 9.79 44.10 4.11
CA GLY A 369 8.71 44.98 3.63
C GLY A 369 7.29 44.54 4.01
N GLY A 370 7.13 43.41 4.72
CA GLY A 370 5.86 42.95 5.25
C GLY A 370 6.00 41.68 6.10
N ARG A 371 4.95 41.35 6.86
CA ARG A 371 4.82 40.13 7.65
C ARG A 371 4.39 38.92 6.81
N ARG A 372 4.88 37.72 7.14
CA ARG A 372 4.39 36.43 6.59
C ARG A 372 3.79 35.61 7.72
N LEU A 373 2.46 35.52 7.76
CA LEU A 373 1.70 34.79 8.79
C LEU A 373 1.09 33.48 8.26
N SER A 374 1.54 32.96 7.12
CA SER A 374 1.00 31.72 6.56
C SER A 374 1.65 30.53 7.27
N PRO A 375 0.88 29.61 7.89
CA PRO A 375 1.42 28.39 8.49
C PRO A 375 1.92 27.42 7.42
N ASN A 376 1.16 27.29 6.34
CA ASN A 376 1.52 26.43 5.22
C ASN A 376 2.64 27.09 4.38
N PRO A 377 3.73 26.37 4.05
CA PRO A 377 4.75 26.84 3.14
C PRO A 377 4.25 26.94 1.70
N SER A 378 4.95 27.74 0.90
CA SER A 378 4.71 27.85 -0.53
C SER A 378 6.04 27.97 -1.29
N THR A 379 6.09 27.38 -2.49
CA THR A 379 7.22 27.52 -3.42
C THR A 379 7.32 28.92 -4.06
N VAL A 380 6.42 29.84 -3.69
CA VAL A 380 6.44 31.25 -4.06
C VAL A 380 6.14 32.18 -2.88
N SER A 381 6.65 33.41 -2.96
CA SER A 381 6.44 34.47 -1.98
C SER A 381 6.36 35.83 -2.69
N ASP A 382 5.30 36.59 -2.40
CA ASP A 382 5.11 38.00 -2.80
C ASP A 382 5.96 38.99 -1.99
N LEU A 383 6.66 38.48 -0.96
CA LEU A 383 7.65 39.23 -0.17
C LEU A 383 9.05 38.66 -0.40
N PRO A 384 10.10 39.51 -0.48
CA PRO A 384 11.47 39.04 -0.32
C PRO A 384 11.63 38.39 1.05
N MET A 385 12.13 37.16 1.11
CA MET A 385 12.07 36.31 2.29
C MET A 385 13.24 35.33 2.39
N ILE A 386 13.67 35.05 3.61
CA ILE A 386 14.64 34.02 3.98
C ILE A 386 13.95 33.08 4.97
N ALA A 387 13.88 31.79 4.66
CA ALA A 387 13.23 30.79 5.49
C ALA A 387 14.18 29.59 5.71
N PRO A 388 14.81 29.45 6.89
CA PRO A 388 15.42 28.18 7.26
C PRO A 388 14.38 27.06 7.34
N LEU A 389 13.23 27.33 7.96
CA LEU A 389 12.21 26.31 8.24
C LEU A 389 10.80 26.93 8.20
N TRP A 390 10.21 27.07 7.03
CA TRP A 390 8.82 27.50 6.92
C TRP A 390 7.88 26.30 7.12
N THR A 391 7.26 26.25 8.30
CA THR A 391 6.13 25.39 8.68
C THR A 391 5.31 26.11 9.77
N ASP A 392 4.18 25.54 10.19
CA ASP A 392 3.27 26.05 11.23
C ASP A 392 3.93 25.91 12.61
N LEU A 393 4.65 26.94 13.09
CA LEU A 393 5.44 26.90 14.33
C LEU A 393 4.80 27.76 15.43
N ASP A 394 4.65 27.18 16.63
CA ASP A 394 4.07 27.90 17.78
C ASP A 394 5.11 28.21 18.88
N PRO A 395 5.83 29.35 18.79
CA PRO A 395 6.78 29.77 19.81
C PRO A 395 6.14 30.17 21.15
N SER A 396 4.80 30.17 21.27
CA SER A 396 4.13 30.46 22.55
C SER A 396 3.89 29.24 23.43
N THR A 397 4.05 28.04 22.90
CA THR A 397 3.81 26.78 23.64
C THR A 397 5.06 26.25 24.34
N ARG A 398 6.22 26.29 23.66
CA ARG A 398 7.52 25.83 24.17
C ARG A 398 8.67 26.54 23.47
N GLY A 399 9.79 26.69 24.18
CA GLY A 399 11.01 27.26 23.63
C GLY A 399 10.88 28.78 23.44
N GLY A 400 11.28 29.27 22.27
CA GLY A 400 11.01 30.65 21.86
C GLY A 400 11.85 31.10 20.67
N VAL A 401 11.57 32.32 20.20
CA VAL A 401 12.39 33.01 19.18
C VAL A 401 13.26 34.05 19.86
N PHE A 402 14.54 34.13 19.49
CA PHE A 402 15.55 34.98 20.11
C PHE A 402 16.31 35.79 19.06
N LEU A 403 16.77 36.98 19.44
CA LEU A 403 17.49 37.94 18.60
C LEU A 403 18.77 38.42 19.28
N LYS A 404 19.92 38.22 18.63
CA LYS A 404 21.21 38.83 18.99
C LYS A 404 21.66 39.75 17.85
N ALA A 405 21.80 41.05 18.11
CA ALA A 405 22.12 42.05 17.09
C ALA A 405 23.36 42.88 17.46
N THR A 406 24.24 43.11 16.48
CA THR A 406 25.48 43.89 16.58
C THR A 406 25.67 44.71 15.30
N SER A 407 26.63 45.64 15.25
CA SER A 407 26.86 46.46 14.04
C SER A 407 27.30 45.67 12.80
N GLU A 408 27.76 44.43 12.95
CA GLU A 408 28.27 43.59 11.86
C GLU A 408 27.44 42.33 11.58
N ARG A 409 26.66 41.86 12.58
CA ARG A 409 25.90 40.61 12.51
C ARG A 409 24.57 40.68 13.26
N VAL A 410 23.52 40.08 12.68
CA VAL A 410 22.24 39.81 13.35
C VAL A 410 21.97 38.31 13.30
N VAL A 411 21.62 37.71 14.44
CA VAL A 411 21.23 36.30 14.57
C VAL A 411 19.79 36.24 15.06
N VAL A 412 18.96 35.48 14.35
CA VAL A 412 17.61 35.10 14.79
C VAL A 412 17.62 33.59 15.04
N THR A 413 17.25 33.17 16.24
CA THR A 413 17.20 31.75 16.63
C THR A 413 15.77 31.36 17.00
N TRP A 414 15.24 30.33 16.36
CA TRP A 414 14.12 29.56 16.90
C TRP A 414 14.75 28.46 17.73
N ASN A 415 14.51 28.41 19.03
CA ASN A 415 15.10 27.44 19.94
C ASN A 415 14.01 26.63 20.65
N ASP A 416 13.99 25.33 20.40
CA ASP A 416 13.05 24.33 20.91
C ASP A 416 11.58 24.68 20.63
N VAL A 417 11.32 25.26 19.45
CA VAL A 417 9.98 25.67 19.00
C VAL A 417 9.27 24.47 18.34
N PRO A 418 8.09 24.05 18.82
CA PRO A 418 7.32 22.98 18.22
C PRO A 418 6.50 23.47 17.02
N GLU A 419 6.05 22.53 16.18
CA GLU A 419 4.95 22.80 15.27
C GLU A 419 3.63 22.95 16.05
N ALA A 420 2.70 23.76 15.53
CA ALA A 420 1.43 24.03 16.18
C ALA A 420 0.66 22.71 16.43
N ARG A 421 0.18 22.53 17.68
CA ARG A 421 -0.51 21.31 18.16
C ARG A 421 0.34 20.03 18.14
N ARG A 422 1.65 20.11 17.87
CA ARG A 422 2.60 18.99 17.98
C ARG A 422 3.51 19.18 19.20
N SER A 423 4.29 18.14 19.52
CA SER A 423 5.23 18.10 20.66
C SER A 423 6.70 17.99 20.24
N ASN A 424 6.96 18.07 18.93
CA ASN A 424 8.28 17.99 18.32
C ASN A 424 9.15 19.23 18.63
N VAL A 425 10.44 19.16 18.31
CA VAL A 425 11.43 20.15 18.73
C VAL A 425 12.25 20.64 17.53
N ASN A 426 12.10 21.92 17.19
CA ASN A 426 12.85 22.56 16.11
C ASN A 426 13.75 23.68 16.64
N THR A 427 15.04 23.59 16.33
CA THR A 427 16.10 24.51 16.77
C THR A 427 17.03 24.86 15.60
N PHE A 428 16.93 26.09 15.11
CA PHE A 428 17.60 26.58 13.91
C PHE A 428 17.82 28.10 13.94
N GLN A 429 18.72 28.60 13.08
CA GLN A 429 19.12 30.01 13.03
C GLN A 429 19.12 30.60 11.62
N ILE A 430 18.84 31.91 11.55
CA ILE A 430 19.30 32.80 10.49
C ILE A 430 20.45 33.63 11.07
N ILE A 431 21.59 33.69 10.38
CA ILE A 431 22.70 34.57 10.71
C ILE A 431 22.89 35.51 9.51
N LEU A 432 22.60 36.80 9.66
CA LEU A 432 22.81 37.84 8.65
C LEU A 432 24.11 38.59 8.94
N GLU A 433 24.97 38.73 7.93
CA GLU A 433 26.19 39.55 8.01
C GLU A 433 26.04 40.85 7.21
N ARG A 434 26.73 41.90 7.65
CA ARG A 434 26.65 43.26 7.08
C ARG A 434 27.00 43.34 5.59
N ASP A 435 27.85 42.46 5.09
CA ASP A 435 28.24 42.41 3.68
C ASP A 435 27.22 41.72 2.75
N GLY A 436 26.07 41.28 3.30
CA GLY A 436 25.00 40.60 2.56
C GLY A 436 25.15 39.09 2.53
N ARG A 437 26.23 38.50 3.09
CA ARG A 437 26.27 37.06 3.37
C ARG A 437 25.25 36.72 4.45
N PHE A 438 24.67 35.53 4.34
CA PHE A 438 23.85 34.99 5.41
C PHE A 438 23.95 33.46 5.47
N MET A 439 23.63 32.91 6.63
CA MET A 439 23.62 31.47 6.87
C MET A 439 22.27 31.01 7.44
N LEU A 440 21.90 29.78 7.09
CA LEU A 440 20.80 29.02 7.69
C LEU A 440 21.43 27.83 8.41
N SER A 441 21.31 27.74 9.73
CA SER A 441 21.98 26.71 10.55
C SER A 441 20.97 25.86 11.30
N PHE A 442 21.12 24.54 11.25
CA PHE A 442 20.11 23.60 11.73
C PHE A 442 20.70 22.68 12.81
N ARG A 443 20.31 22.89 14.08
CA ARG A 443 20.80 22.09 15.20
C ARG A 443 20.01 20.80 15.38
N ARG A 444 18.68 20.92 15.29
CA ARG A 444 17.68 19.85 15.40
C ARG A 444 16.43 20.29 14.66
N VAL A 445 15.88 19.46 13.80
CA VAL A 445 14.60 19.71 13.13
C VAL A 445 13.82 18.41 13.13
N GLU A 446 12.63 18.44 13.71
CA GLU A 446 11.71 17.31 13.82
C GLU A 446 10.38 17.59 13.09
N ALA A 447 10.28 18.73 12.41
CA ALA A 447 9.23 19.00 11.45
C ALA A 447 9.34 18.01 10.29
N GLN A 448 8.28 17.24 10.06
CA GLN A 448 8.23 16.25 8.98
C GLN A 448 7.98 16.88 7.61
N THR A 449 7.36 18.06 7.61
CA THR A 449 6.97 18.82 6.42
C THR A 449 7.36 20.28 6.56
N GLY A 450 7.79 20.92 5.48
CA GLY A 450 8.18 22.33 5.49
C GLY A 450 8.99 22.73 4.27
N LEU A 451 9.47 23.98 4.28
CA LEU A 451 10.34 24.51 3.23
C LEU A 451 11.55 25.24 3.78
N THR A 452 12.72 24.96 3.22
CA THR A 452 13.95 25.73 3.42
C THR A 452 14.23 26.51 2.14
N GLY A 453 14.48 27.82 2.19
CA GLY A 453 14.78 28.57 0.97
C GLY A 453 14.79 30.09 1.08
N VAL A 454 15.00 30.72 -0.07
CA VAL A 454 15.08 32.18 -0.23
C VAL A 454 14.28 32.64 -1.45
N PHE A 455 13.66 33.81 -1.34
CA PHE A 455 12.70 34.35 -2.30
C PHE A 455 12.92 35.85 -2.52
N ASN A 456 12.71 36.33 -3.74
CA ASN A 456 12.91 37.75 -4.09
C ASN A 456 11.64 38.63 -4.02
N GLY A 457 10.46 38.06 -3.77
CA GLY A 457 9.17 38.76 -3.77
C GLY A 457 8.43 38.87 -5.11
N ASN A 458 9.05 38.50 -6.24
CA ASN A 458 8.39 38.51 -7.55
C ASN A 458 7.83 37.13 -7.90
N VAL A 459 6.56 36.89 -7.55
CA VAL A 459 5.85 35.62 -7.78
C VAL A 459 5.95 35.13 -9.22
N LEU A 460 5.74 35.98 -10.22
CA LEU A 460 5.79 35.56 -11.64
C LEU A 460 7.20 35.10 -12.04
N ALA A 461 8.25 35.80 -11.59
CA ALA A 461 9.62 35.37 -11.82
C ALA A 461 9.93 34.04 -11.10
N GLN A 462 9.39 33.82 -9.91
CA GLN A 462 9.57 32.58 -9.14
C GLN A 462 8.86 31.39 -9.80
N ILE A 463 7.66 31.58 -10.37
CA ILE A 463 6.95 30.54 -11.15
C ILE A 463 7.76 30.16 -12.41
N LEU A 464 8.35 31.15 -13.10
CA LEU A 464 9.03 30.92 -14.38
C LEU A 464 10.50 30.48 -14.24
N PHE A 465 11.19 30.90 -13.17
CA PHE A 465 12.64 30.74 -13.01
C PHE A 465 13.09 30.38 -11.59
N GLY A 466 12.16 30.15 -10.66
CA GLY A 466 12.48 29.60 -9.34
C GLY A 466 12.99 28.17 -9.46
N ARG A 467 13.78 27.72 -8.47
CA ARG A 467 14.44 26.42 -8.53
C ARG A 467 14.30 25.64 -7.22
N SER A 468 13.66 24.48 -7.31
CA SER A 468 13.78 23.44 -6.29
C SER A 468 15.19 22.81 -6.37
N VAL A 469 15.82 22.63 -5.22
CA VAL A 469 17.18 22.11 -5.03
C VAL A 469 17.16 21.14 -3.88
N ASP A 470 17.97 20.10 -3.99
CA ASP A 470 18.34 19.17 -2.93
C ASP A 470 19.62 19.73 -2.29
N PHE A 471 19.51 20.33 -1.10
CA PHE A 471 20.59 21.08 -0.47
C PHE A 471 21.64 20.17 0.19
N SER A 472 21.35 18.90 0.45
CA SER A 472 22.33 17.96 0.99
C SER A 472 23.26 17.38 -0.08
N ASP A 473 22.74 17.10 -1.29
CA ASP A 473 23.49 16.50 -2.40
C ASP A 473 23.96 17.52 -3.48
N ARG A 474 23.16 18.54 -3.82
CA ARG A 474 23.36 19.36 -5.04
C ARG A 474 24.05 20.71 -4.80
N LEU A 475 25.05 20.73 -3.93
CA LEU A 475 25.87 21.92 -3.61
C LEU A 475 27.37 21.73 -3.96
N PRO A 476 28.13 22.81 -4.26
CA PRO A 476 27.73 24.22 -4.23
C PRO A 476 27.04 24.72 -5.51
N LEU A 477 26.00 25.55 -5.35
CA LEU A 477 25.42 26.30 -6.47
C LEU A 477 26.33 27.49 -6.81
N ARG A 478 26.95 27.46 -7.99
CA ARG A 478 27.76 28.56 -8.51
C ARG A 478 26.93 29.44 -9.45
N GLY A 479 26.91 30.76 -9.22
CA GLY A 479 26.53 31.73 -10.25
C GLY A 479 25.02 31.92 -10.51
N SER A 480 24.14 31.77 -9.52
CA SER A 480 22.68 31.87 -9.72
C SER A 480 22.08 33.23 -9.28
N THR A 481 21.41 33.94 -10.20
CA THR A 481 20.54 35.10 -9.90
C THR A 481 19.07 34.69 -9.81
N LEU A 482 18.80 33.50 -9.24
CA LEU A 482 17.48 32.88 -9.28
C LEU A 482 16.50 33.60 -8.33
N PRO A 483 15.26 33.89 -8.78
CA PRO A 483 14.26 34.63 -8.01
C PRO A 483 13.73 33.85 -6.80
N ALA A 484 13.86 32.52 -6.80
CA ALA A 484 13.79 31.69 -5.62
C ALA A 484 14.73 30.48 -5.73
N VAL A 485 15.31 30.07 -4.61
CA VAL A 485 16.05 28.81 -4.45
C VAL A 485 15.58 28.18 -3.15
N TYR A 486 15.01 26.98 -3.23
CA TYR A 486 14.38 26.31 -2.08
C TYR A 486 14.48 24.79 -2.16
N GLU A 487 14.28 24.14 -1.03
CA GLU A 487 14.01 22.71 -0.90
C GLU A 487 12.65 22.55 -0.21
N LEU A 488 11.79 21.73 -0.79
CA LEU A 488 10.53 21.28 -0.17
C LEU A 488 10.76 19.87 0.35
N PHE A 489 10.47 19.67 1.63
CA PHE A 489 10.38 18.36 2.25
C PHE A 489 8.94 18.20 2.73
N ASP A 490 8.21 17.29 2.12
CA ASP A 490 6.77 17.06 2.26
C ASP A 490 6.44 15.62 2.67
N GLY A 491 7.48 14.79 2.89
CA GLY A 491 7.35 13.38 3.22
C GLY A 491 7.01 12.47 2.03
N VAL A 492 6.97 13.00 0.80
CA VAL A 492 6.70 12.26 -0.45
C VAL A 492 7.94 11.49 -0.92
N PHE A 493 7.79 10.48 -1.78
CA PHE A 493 8.93 9.77 -2.37
C PHE A 493 9.74 10.60 -3.39
N ARG A 494 11.08 10.52 -3.28
CA ARG A 494 12.03 10.94 -4.31
C ARG A 494 12.12 9.82 -5.37
N ASP A 495 11.12 9.71 -6.26
CA ASP A 495 10.97 8.60 -7.22
C ASP A 495 12.25 8.25 -8.02
N ASP A 496 12.99 9.27 -8.47
CA ASP A 496 14.22 9.08 -9.24
C ASP A 496 15.33 8.47 -8.38
N ARG A 497 15.42 8.86 -7.10
CA ARG A 497 16.37 8.29 -6.13
C ARG A 497 16.03 6.85 -5.78
N ILE A 498 14.75 6.52 -5.58
CA ILE A 498 14.28 5.15 -5.35
C ILE A 498 14.66 4.24 -6.52
N ALA A 499 14.42 4.68 -7.76
CA ALA A 499 14.79 3.93 -8.95
C ALA A 499 16.32 3.81 -9.11
N GLN A 500 17.06 4.92 -8.95
CA GLN A 500 18.53 4.92 -8.95
C GLN A 500 19.10 3.94 -7.91
N ARG A 501 18.51 3.90 -6.71
CA ARG A 501 18.93 3.01 -5.62
C ARG A 501 18.64 1.55 -5.93
N PHE A 502 17.44 1.25 -6.44
CA PHE A 502 17.07 -0.09 -6.90
C PHE A 502 18.06 -0.65 -7.95
N TYR A 503 18.38 0.12 -8.98
CA TYR A 503 19.30 -0.31 -10.04
C TYR A 503 20.79 -0.35 -9.64
N GLN A 504 21.16 0.04 -8.41
CA GLN A 504 22.52 -0.23 -7.89
C GLN A 504 22.74 -1.72 -7.59
N SER A 505 21.67 -2.47 -7.28
CA SER A 505 21.73 -3.88 -6.89
C SER A 505 20.94 -4.83 -7.81
N HIS A 506 20.01 -4.30 -8.62
CA HIS A 506 19.11 -5.09 -9.45
C HIS A 506 19.41 -5.03 -10.95
N ALA A 507 18.94 -6.04 -11.69
CA ALA A 507 19.07 -6.10 -13.14
C ALA A 507 18.21 -5.04 -13.85
N ASP A 508 18.73 -4.45 -14.93
CA ASP A 508 18.06 -3.42 -15.71
C ASP A 508 17.13 -4.00 -16.80
N ASP A 509 16.21 -4.88 -16.39
CA ASP A 509 15.33 -5.62 -17.30
C ASP A 509 13.81 -5.41 -17.03
N PHE A 510 13.45 -4.41 -16.22
CA PHE A 510 12.07 -4.07 -15.86
C PHE A 510 11.46 -3.02 -16.79
N ASP A 511 10.19 -3.19 -17.18
CA ASP A 511 9.41 -2.17 -17.88
C ASP A 511 8.95 -1.05 -16.93
N MET A 512 8.63 -1.41 -15.69
CA MET A 512 8.04 -0.51 -14.69
C MET A 512 8.53 -0.86 -13.29
N LEU A 513 8.63 0.14 -12.42
CA LEU A 513 8.82 -0.05 -10.98
C LEU A 513 7.49 0.24 -10.27
N VAL A 514 7.13 -0.58 -9.28
CA VAL A 514 5.91 -0.45 -8.46
C VAL A 514 6.33 -0.30 -7.01
N VAL A 515 6.11 0.87 -6.44
CA VAL A 515 6.69 1.27 -5.15
C VAL A 515 5.61 1.49 -4.11
N PHE A 516 5.80 0.90 -2.94
CA PHE A 516 4.96 1.08 -1.76
C PHE A 516 5.80 1.60 -0.58
N GLY A 517 5.19 2.40 0.29
CA GLY A 517 5.73 2.71 1.61
C GLY A 517 5.33 1.68 2.66
N ALA A 518 6.20 1.43 3.63
CA ALA A 518 5.88 0.63 4.81
C ALA A 518 4.67 1.21 5.58
N SER A 519 3.91 0.36 6.26
CA SER A 519 2.72 0.76 7.02
C SER A 519 3.04 1.68 8.21
N SER A 520 4.30 1.75 8.64
CA SER A 520 4.77 2.67 9.67
C SER A 520 4.81 4.14 9.23
N ILE A 521 4.81 4.42 7.92
CA ILE A 521 4.69 5.77 7.39
C ILE A 521 3.22 6.25 7.57
N PRO A 522 2.95 7.28 8.40
CA PRO A 522 1.58 7.65 8.78
C PRO A 522 0.87 8.53 7.74
N HIS A 523 1.63 9.22 6.90
CA HIS A 523 1.18 10.15 5.86
C HIS A 523 1.25 9.51 4.48
N ASP A 524 0.68 10.18 3.47
CA ASP A 524 0.75 9.72 2.09
C ASP A 524 2.13 10.04 1.48
N VAL A 525 2.72 9.10 0.76
CA VAL A 525 4.05 9.25 0.11
C VAL A 525 3.94 9.71 -1.35
N THR A 526 2.84 10.38 -1.69
CA THR A 526 2.45 10.84 -3.03
C THR A 526 2.09 12.33 -3.02
N ASP A 527 2.70 13.14 -3.90
CA ASP A 527 2.32 14.54 -4.09
C ASP A 527 1.02 14.64 -4.92
N GLY A 528 -0.12 14.77 -4.23
CA GLY A 528 -1.43 15.03 -4.84
C GLY A 528 -2.38 13.82 -4.85
N PRO A 529 -2.42 13.01 -5.93
CA PRO A 529 -3.36 11.90 -6.05
C PRO A 529 -2.94 10.71 -5.19
N PHE A 530 -3.92 9.95 -4.71
CA PHE A 530 -3.72 8.78 -3.84
C PHE A 530 -2.73 7.72 -4.38
N VAL A 531 -2.62 7.60 -5.71
CA VAL A 531 -1.60 6.83 -6.44
C VAL A 531 -1.31 7.53 -7.76
N TYR A 532 -0.17 7.25 -8.39
CA TYR A 532 0.09 7.69 -9.76
C TYR A 532 1.05 6.80 -10.56
N TYR A 533 0.81 6.75 -11.87
CA TYR A 533 1.79 6.40 -12.89
C TYR A 533 2.54 7.65 -13.40
N LYS A 534 3.87 7.64 -13.28
CA LYS A 534 4.79 8.61 -13.88
C LYS A 534 5.41 8.02 -15.15
N PRO A 535 5.09 8.54 -16.36
CA PRO A 535 5.72 8.08 -17.59
C PRO A 535 7.21 8.47 -17.58
N ILE A 536 8.08 7.57 -18.01
CA ILE A 536 9.54 7.80 -18.16
C ILE A 536 9.92 7.73 -19.64
N ARG A 537 9.30 6.82 -20.40
CA ARG A 537 9.48 6.68 -21.84
C ARG A 537 8.21 6.14 -22.48
N ASN A 538 7.88 6.66 -23.66
CA ASN A 538 6.89 6.07 -24.57
C ASN A 538 7.58 5.72 -25.90
N ASP A 539 7.49 4.44 -26.27
CA ASP A 539 7.99 3.86 -27.52
C ASP A 539 6.86 3.41 -28.48
N VAL A 540 5.61 3.76 -28.16
CA VAL A 540 4.39 3.37 -28.90
C VAL A 540 3.77 4.59 -29.59
N ASN A 541 3.51 4.46 -30.89
CA ASN A 541 2.72 5.45 -31.66
C ASN A 541 1.26 5.01 -31.73
N GLY A 542 0.34 5.96 -31.99
CA GLY A 542 -1.09 5.68 -32.21
C GLY A 542 -1.87 5.35 -30.94
N ILE A 543 -1.52 6.00 -29.83
CA ILE A 543 -2.15 5.84 -28.50
C ILE A 543 -2.48 7.18 -27.81
N GLY A 544 -2.43 8.33 -28.49
CA GLY A 544 -2.68 9.66 -27.90
C GLY A 544 -1.51 10.27 -27.12
N GLN A 545 -0.42 9.53 -26.92
CA GLN A 545 0.78 10.01 -26.25
C GLN A 545 1.96 10.14 -27.22
N SER A 546 2.66 11.28 -27.16
CA SER A 546 3.90 11.50 -27.94
C SER A 546 4.95 10.44 -27.64
N VAL A 547 5.69 10.00 -28.67
CA VAL A 547 6.88 9.15 -28.52
C VAL A 547 8.06 9.98 -28.01
N GLY A 548 8.80 9.44 -27.05
CA GLY A 548 9.97 10.12 -26.47
C GLY A 548 10.22 9.73 -25.02
N THR A 549 11.07 10.52 -24.35
CA THR A 549 11.41 10.39 -22.93
C THR A 549 10.86 11.55 -22.12
N PHE A 550 10.42 11.26 -20.90
CA PHE A 550 9.86 12.22 -19.95
C PHE A 550 10.69 12.24 -18.66
N HIS A 551 10.64 13.32 -17.88
CA HIS A 551 11.34 13.46 -16.60
C HIS A 551 12.85 13.11 -16.64
N GLY A 552 13.54 13.42 -17.75
CA GLY A 552 14.96 13.10 -17.96
C GLY A 552 15.23 11.71 -18.54
N GLY A 553 14.19 10.90 -18.77
CA GLY A 553 14.27 9.57 -19.37
C GLY A 553 14.82 8.50 -18.42
N PRO A 554 14.99 7.26 -18.92
CA PRO A 554 15.44 6.12 -18.10
C PRO A 554 16.72 6.40 -17.31
N GLN A 555 17.67 7.16 -17.90
CA GLN A 555 18.95 7.48 -17.27
C GLN A 555 18.79 8.32 -16.00
N ALA A 556 17.80 9.21 -15.93
CA ALA A 556 17.50 9.97 -14.73
C ALA A 556 17.00 9.09 -13.57
N PHE A 557 16.44 7.92 -13.89
CA PHE A 557 15.97 6.90 -12.94
C PHE A 557 16.99 5.76 -12.75
N GLY A 558 18.24 5.94 -13.19
CA GLY A 558 19.31 4.94 -13.08
C GLY A 558 19.27 3.80 -14.10
N SER A 559 18.28 3.75 -14.99
CA SER A 559 18.13 2.72 -16.03
C SER A 559 18.83 3.13 -17.34
N GLN A 560 19.67 2.24 -17.87
CA GLN A 560 20.17 2.27 -19.25
C GLN A 560 19.30 1.44 -20.21
N GLY A 561 18.42 0.60 -19.66
CA GLY A 561 17.69 -0.45 -20.36
C GLY A 561 16.26 -0.05 -20.74
N ARG A 562 15.30 -0.80 -20.20
CA ARG A 562 13.93 -0.85 -20.74
C ARG A 562 12.84 -0.17 -19.92
N LEU A 563 13.19 0.63 -18.92
CA LEU A 563 12.23 1.34 -18.06
C LEU A 563 11.34 2.31 -18.88
N GLN A 564 10.03 2.30 -18.59
CA GLN A 564 9.00 3.04 -19.32
C GLN A 564 8.14 3.89 -18.39
N GLY A 565 8.00 3.50 -17.12
CA GLY A 565 7.30 4.29 -16.11
C GLY A 565 7.52 3.81 -14.68
N PHE A 566 7.09 4.63 -13.74
CA PHE A 566 7.20 4.41 -12.30
C PHE A 566 5.81 4.55 -11.68
N LEU A 567 5.40 3.59 -10.85
CA LEU A 567 4.12 3.60 -10.15
C LEU A 567 4.36 3.83 -8.67
N ASN A 568 3.91 4.97 -8.16
CA ASN A 568 3.85 5.22 -6.73
C ASN A 568 2.46 4.77 -6.24
N MET A 569 2.45 3.69 -5.46
CA MET A 569 1.25 3.06 -4.91
C MET A 569 1.03 3.44 -3.44
N ASN A 570 1.63 4.53 -2.96
CA ASN A 570 1.44 5.05 -1.60
C ASN A 570 1.81 4.02 -0.49
N THR A 571 1.39 4.21 0.75
CA THR A 571 1.77 3.35 1.89
C THR A 571 0.84 2.15 2.05
N LEU A 572 1.39 1.00 2.48
CA LEU A 572 0.64 -0.24 2.68
C LEU A 572 -0.48 -0.11 3.73
N SER A 573 -0.38 0.82 4.68
CA SER A 573 -1.42 1.09 5.68
C SER A 573 -2.71 1.66 5.08
N ARG A 574 -2.67 2.17 3.85
CA ARG A 574 -3.85 2.68 3.13
C ARG A 574 -4.69 1.63 2.41
N TYR A 575 -4.20 0.39 2.34
CA TYR A 575 -4.86 -0.70 1.62
C TYR A 575 -5.55 -1.69 2.56
N PRO A 576 -6.65 -2.35 2.16
CA PRO A 576 -7.16 -3.53 2.86
C PRO A 576 -6.14 -4.68 2.83
N ALA A 577 -6.29 -5.64 3.75
CA ALA A 577 -5.48 -6.87 3.77
C ALA A 577 -5.86 -7.85 2.63
N ASP A 578 -7.07 -7.70 2.10
CA ASP A 578 -7.55 -8.44 0.94
C ASP A 578 -7.44 -7.57 -0.32
N PRO A 579 -6.60 -7.91 -1.31
CA PRO A 579 -6.30 -7.01 -2.42
C PRO A 579 -7.43 -6.93 -3.47
N GLU A 580 -8.43 -7.81 -3.39
CA GLU A 580 -9.69 -7.74 -4.16
C GLU A 580 -10.77 -6.90 -3.46
N GLN A 581 -10.63 -6.59 -2.16
CA GLN A 581 -11.57 -5.73 -1.44
C GLN A 581 -11.57 -4.32 -2.04
N VAL A 582 -12.76 -3.87 -2.46
CA VAL A 582 -13.01 -2.50 -2.91
C VAL A 582 -12.88 -1.55 -1.72
N PHE A 583 -12.06 -0.50 -1.88
CA PHE A 583 -11.80 0.50 -0.84
C PHE A 583 -11.68 1.93 -1.38
N HIS A 584 -11.37 2.10 -2.67
CA HIS A 584 -11.12 3.41 -3.27
C HIS A 584 -12.23 3.79 -4.28
N ASN A 585 -12.80 4.99 -4.10
CA ASN A 585 -13.90 5.55 -4.91
C ASN A 585 -15.10 4.62 -5.14
N GLY A 586 -15.36 3.68 -4.23
CA GLY A 586 -16.51 2.76 -4.29
C GLY A 586 -16.44 1.66 -5.36
N VAL A 587 -15.41 1.63 -6.20
CA VAL A 587 -15.24 0.61 -7.27
C VAL A 587 -13.84 0.01 -7.38
N TYR A 588 -12.79 0.66 -6.87
CA TYR A 588 -11.42 0.15 -7.00
C TYR A 588 -10.97 -0.66 -5.78
N SER A 589 -10.47 -1.87 -6.05
CA SER A 589 -9.63 -2.67 -5.17
C SER A 589 -8.13 -2.39 -5.40
N ALA A 590 -7.24 -3.00 -4.62
CA ALA A 590 -5.80 -2.83 -4.81
C ALA A 590 -5.35 -3.31 -6.20
N LEU A 591 -5.91 -4.43 -6.68
CA LEU A 591 -5.62 -5.01 -7.99
C LEU A 591 -6.14 -4.17 -9.15
N THR A 592 -7.39 -3.68 -9.10
CA THR A 592 -7.94 -2.84 -10.18
C THR A 592 -7.30 -1.45 -10.20
N LEU A 593 -6.87 -0.92 -9.04
CA LEU A 593 -6.13 0.33 -8.95
C LEU A 593 -4.73 0.20 -9.57
N LEU A 594 -4.00 -0.88 -9.25
CA LEU A 594 -2.73 -1.22 -9.90
C LEU A 594 -2.90 -1.47 -11.41
N ALA A 595 -4.04 -2.03 -11.83
CA ALA A 595 -4.40 -2.17 -13.23
C ALA A 595 -4.62 -0.83 -13.94
N ARG A 596 -5.25 0.14 -13.28
CA ARG A 596 -5.39 1.50 -13.79
C ARG A 596 -4.02 2.16 -13.98
N GLU A 597 -3.18 2.18 -12.94
CA GLU A 597 -1.86 2.81 -13.02
C GLU A 597 -0.92 2.09 -14.00
N THR A 598 -1.01 0.75 -14.12
CA THR A 598 -0.30 0.02 -15.19
C THR A 598 -0.86 0.34 -16.58
N GLY A 599 -2.19 0.51 -16.69
CA GLY A 599 -2.89 0.83 -17.94
C GLY A 599 -2.57 2.22 -18.49
N ARG A 600 -2.25 3.18 -17.62
CA ARG A 600 -1.74 4.52 -17.98
C ARG A 600 -0.45 4.52 -18.80
N ARG A 601 0.24 3.38 -18.94
CA ARG A 601 1.31 3.25 -19.96
C ARG A 601 0.79 3.37 -21.41
N TRP A 602 -0.48 3.06 -21.67
CA TRP A 602 -1.02 2.93 -23.04
C TRP A 602 -2.40 3.56 -23.28
N ILE A 603 -3.22 3.77 -22.26
CA ILE A 603 -4.68 3.94 -22.40
C ILE A 603 -5.14 5.35 -21.97
N ALA A 604 -6.26 5.78 -22.55
CA ALA A 604 -7.02 7.00 -22.24
C ALA A 604 -6.35 8.36 -22.58
N TYR A 605 -5.42 8.38 -23.54
CA TYR A 605 -4.91 9.61 -24.15
C TYR A 605 -5.52 9.94 -25.52
N VAL A 606 -6.19 8.99 -26.17
CA VAL A 606 -6.65 9.11 -27.56
C VAL A 606 -7.80 10.12 -27.74
N ASN A 607 -7.70 10.87 -28.84
CA ASN A 607 -8.78 11.65 -29.43
C ASN A 607 -9.41 10.86 -30.60
N PHE A 608 -10.50 11.36 -31.19
CA PHE A 608 -11.16 10.74 -32.35
C PHE A 608 -11.72 11.77 -33.33
N ASN A 609 -11.92 11.33 -34.58
CA ASN A 609 -12.57 12.13 -35.61
C ASN A 609 -14.10 12.13 -35.43
N ASP A 610 -14.62 13.28 -35.05
CA ASP A 610 -16.04 13.58 -34.90
C ASP A 610 -16.53 14.43 -36.08
N GLY A 611 -16.96 13.77 -37.16
CA GLY A 611 -17.56 14.45 -38.32
C GLY A 611 -16.61 15.38 -39.09
N GLY A 612 -15.30 15.21 -38.96
CA GLY A 612 -14.27 16.10 -39.52
C GLY A 612 -13.57 17.00 -38.49
N VAL A 613 -14.00 16.96 -37.21
CA VAL A 613 -13.41 17.71 -36.10
C VAL A 613 -12.73 16.75 -35.14
N GLU A 614 -11.52 17.06 -34.69
CA GLU A 614 -10.84 16.30 -33.64
C GLU A 614 -11.52 16.52 -32.28
N SER A 615 -11.87 15.43 -31.58
CA SER A 615 -12.59 15.47 -30.31
C SER A 615 -11.90 14.62 -29.23
N SER A 616 -11.78 15.19 -28.04
CA SER A 616 -11.25 14.53 -26.83
C SER A 616 -12.35 13.93 -25.93
N ALA A 617 -13.61 13.92 -26.36
CA ALA A 617 -14.76 13.56 -25.52
C ALA A 617 -14.76 12.10 -25.01
N LEU A 618 -13.85 11.26 -25.50
CA LEU A 618 -13.61 9.91 -24.98
C LEU A 618 -12.97 9.88 -23.58
N ARG A 619 -12.31 10.97 -23.15
CA ARG A 619 -11.48 10.99 -21.92
C ARG A 619 -11.84 12.11 -20.95
N SER A 620 -11.50 11.89 -19.69
CA SER A 620 -11.58 12.85 -18.59
C SER A 620 -10.36 13.79 -18.57
N TYR A 621 -10.42 14.85 -17.76
CA TYR A 621 -9.26 15.73 -17.54
C TYR A 621 -8.08 15.01 -16.84
N ALA A 622 -8.34 13.87 -16.19
CA ALA A 622 -7.33 13.04 -15.53
C ALA A 622 -6.69 11.98 -16.46
N ASN A 623 -6.98 12.02 -17.76
CA ASN A 623 -6.64 10.97 -18.74
C ASN A 623 -7.07 9.58 -18.25
N GLU A 624 -8.32 9.50 -17.82
CA GLU A 624 -9.09 8.25 -17.69
C GLU A 624 -10.18 8.28 -18.77
N TRP A 625 -10.86 7.18 -19.03
CA TRP A 625 -12.02 7.18 -19.92
C TRP A 625 -13.12 8.08 -19.36
N SER A 626 -13.89 8.69 -20.27
CA SER A 626 -15.03 9.53 -19.94
C SER A 626 -16.09 8.70 -19.23
N PHE A 627 -16.67 9.22 -18.15
CA PHE A 627 -17.78 8.58 -17.45
C PHE A 627 -18.91 8.10 -18.39
N PHE A 628 -19.16 8.86 -19.46
CA PHE A 628 -20.21 8.60 -20.45
C PHE A 628 -19.81 7.64 -21.58
N LEU A 629 -18.55 7.19 -21.63
CA LEU A 629 -18.07 6.27 -22.66
C LEU A 629 -18.35 4.83 -22.22
N ASP A 630 -19.05 4.07 -23.06
CA ASP A 630 -19.13 2.63 -22.89
C ASP A 630 -17.78 1.99 -23.20
N THR A 631 -17.20 1.38 -22.18
CA THR A 631 -15.85 0.80 -22.22
C THR A 631 -15.82 -0.58 -21.60
N ASP A 632 -16.96 -1.28 -21.54
CA ASP A 632 -17.05 -2.64 -21.00
C ASP A 632 -16.43 -2.73 -19.57
N ALA A 633 -16.74 -1.75 -18.72
CA ALA A 633 -16.20 -1.60 -17.36
C ALA A 633 -14.66 -1.56 -17.30
N SER A 634 -14.02 -0.75 -18.15
CA SER A 634 -12.57 -0.59 -18.16
C SER A 634 -12.01 -0.13 -16.81
N VAL A 635 -10.94 -0.75 -16.31
CA VAL A 635 -10.16 -0.28 -15.14
C VAL A 635 -9.62 1.14 -15.29
N MET A 636 -9.62 1.70 -16.51
CA MET A 636 -9.22 3.07 -16.80
C MET A 636 -10.38 4.07 -16.61
N GLY A 637 -11.09 4.03 -15.47
CA GLY A 637 -12.20 4.95 -15.19
C GLY A 637 -13.54 4.61 -15.86
N GLY A 638 -13.65 3.43 -16.47
CA GLY A 638 -14.73 3.06 -17.38
C GLY A 638 -15.94 2.39 -16.74
N ASN A 639 -17.11 2.63 -17.34
CA ASN A 639 -18.39 1.96 -17.05
C ASN A 639 -18.76 0.96 -18.18
N ASN A 640 -19.66 0.04 -17.87
CA ASN A 640 -20.39 -0.82 -18.82
C ASN A 640 -21.84 -0.31 -18.91
N TRP A 641 -22.18 0.38 -19.99
CA TRP A 641 -23.48 1.06 -20.14
C TRP A 641 -24.48 0.21 -20.93
N VAL A 642 -25.69 0.07 -20.38
CA VAL A 642 -26.84 -0.55 -21.06
C VAL A 642 -27.89 0.51 -21.37
N ASP A 643 -28.40 0.53 -22.60
CA ASP A 643 -29.53 1.38 -23.03
C ASP A 643 -30.85 0.75 -22.54
N ASN A 644 -31.64 1.50 -21.77
CA ASN A 644 -32.92 1.05 -21.23
C ASN A 644 -34.06 1.15 -22.25
N GLY A 645 -33.84 1.76 -23.42
CA GLY A 645 -34.83 1.95 -24.47
C GLY A 645 -35.83 3.10 -24.21
N ASP A 646 -35.68 3.81 -23.09
CA ASP A 646 -36.52 4.96 -22.69
C ASP A 646 -35.80 6.32 -22.77
N GLY A 647 -34.57 6.34 -23.31
CA GLY A 647 -33.69 7.52 -23.33
C GLY A 647 -32.78 7.64 -22.10
N THR A 648 -32.75 6.61 -21.25
CA THR A 648 -31.78 6.48 -20.15
C THR A 648 -30.83 5.29 -20.36
N PHE A 649 -29.66 5.40 -19.72
CA PHE A 649 -28.62 4.37 -19.69
C PHE A 649 -28.31 4.01 -18.24
N GLU A 650 -28.14 2.73 -17.96
CA GLU A 650 -27.74 2.21 -16.65
C GLU A 650 -26.33 1.59 -16.72
N SER A 651 -25.48 1.92 -15.73
CA SER A 651 -24.14 1.34 -15.58
C SER A 651 -24.21 0.07 -14.73
N LEU A 652 -24.04 -1.10 -15.34
CA LEU A 652 -24.16 -2.39 -14.63
C LEU A 652 -22.86 -2.83 -13.96
N GLU A 653 -21.72 -2.39 -14.47
CA GLU A 653 -20.37 -2.73 -13.98
C GLU A 653 -19.44 -1.54 -14.21
N ALA A 654 -18.40 -1.40 -13.40
CA ALA A 654 -17.40 -0.36 -13.58
C ALA A 654 -16.02 -0.77 -13.05
N ALA A 655 -14.96 -0.35 -13.73
CA ALA A 655 -13.55 -0.54 -13.33
C ALA A 655 -13.10 -1.99 -13.04
N LEU A 656 -13.54 -2.98 -13.82
CA LEU A 656 -13.27 -4.42 -13.59
C LEU A 656 -12.20 -5.05 -14.49
N ARG A 657 -12.09 -4.64 -15.76
CA ARG A 657 -11.31 -5.36 -16.80
C ARG A 657 -10.60 -4.40 -17.77
N TYR A 658 -9.78 -4.91 -18.69
CA TYR A 658 -9.39 -4.12 -19.86
C TYR A 658 -10.36 -4.40 -21.01
N SER A 659 -10.90 -3.34 -21.58
CA SER A 659 -11.87 -3.36 -22.67
C SER A 659 -11.27 -3.88 -23.98
N PRO A 660 -12.09 -4.22 -25.00
CA PRO A 660 -11.59 -4.45 -26.35
C PRO A 660 -10.73 -3.31 -26.89
N LEU A 661 -11.12 -2.05 -26.66
CA LEU A 661 -10.38 -0.86 -27.08
C LEU A 661 -9.04 -0.74 -26.35
N ASP A 662 -9.03 -1.02 -25.04
CA ASP A 662 -7.81 -1.05 -24.23
C ASP A 662 -6.82 -2.07 -24.79
N HIS A 663 -7.29 -3.29 -25.11
CA HIS A 663 -6.45 -4.32 -25.72
C HIS A 663 -5.86 -3.89 -27.07
N TYR A 664 -6.56 -3.08 -27.87
CA TYR A 664 -5.97 -2.52 -29.09
C TYR A 664 -4.84 -1.54 -28.80
N LEU A 665 -5.05 -0.59 -27.88
CA LEU A 665 -4.06 0.43 -27.51
C LEU A 665 -2.82 -0.21 -26.88
N MET A 666 -3.01 -1.18 -25.98
CA MET A 666 -1.95 -2.03 -25.43
C MET A 666 -1.23 -2.85 -26.52
N GLY A 667 -1.84 -3.06 -27.70
CA GLY A 667 -1.28 -3.82 -28.83
C GLY A 667 -1.58 -5.32 -28.79
N LEU A 668 -2.47 -5.74 -27.91
CA LEU A 668 -2.82 -7.13 -27.62
C LEU A 668 -3.94 -7.68 -28.53
N ARG A 669 -4.63 -6.82 -29.30
CA ARG A 669 -5.78 -7.20 -30.13
C ARG A 669 -5.72 -6.58 -31.53
N SER A 670 -6.21 -7.30 -32.53
CA SER A 670 -6.31 -6.83 -33.91
C SER A 670 -7.32 -5.68 -34.04
N PRO A 671 -7.10 -4.68 -34.93
CA PRO A 671 -8.09 -3.64 -35.24
C PRO A 671 -9.44 -4.20 -35.68
N ARG A 672 -9.46 -5.40 -36.26
CA ARG A 672 -10.67 -6.06 -36.79
C ARG A 672 -11.54 -6.70 -35.72
N ASP A 673 -11.00 -6.92 -34.52
CA ASP A 673 -11.67 -7.61 -33.41
C ASP A 673 -12.19 -6.61 -32.37
N ILE A 674 -12.27 -5.32 -32.73
CA ILE A 674 -12.76 -4.23 -31.90
C ILE A 674 -14.21 -3.96 -32.31
N PRO A 675 -15.19 -4.23 -31.43
CA PRO A 675 -16.58 -3.89 -31.71
C PRO A 675 -16.76 -2.37 -31.76
N ASN A 676 -17.87 -1.93 -32.36
CA ASN A 676 -18.32 -0.56 -32.16
C ASN A 676 -18.66 -0.36 -30.68
N PHE A 677 -18.39 0.84 -30.19
CA PHE A 677 -18.70 1.29 -28.83
C PHE A 677 -19.51 2.59 -28.95
N PHE A 678 -19.99 3.15 -27.83
CA PHE A 678 -20.75 4.40 -27.87
C PHE A 678 -20.38 5.37 -26.76
N LEU A 679 -20.52 6.66 -27.07
CA LEU A 679 -20.46 7.74 -26.10
C LEU A 679 -21.88 8.24 -25.84
N ILE A 680 -22.32 8.25 -24.59
CA ILE A 680 -23.60 8.84 -24.22
C ILE A 680 -23.48 10.35 -24.34
N ILE A 681 -24.33 10.96 -25.16
CA ILE A 681 -24.47 12.42 -25.27
C ILE A 681 -25.63 12.82 -24.34
N PRO A 682 -25.35 13.39 -23.15
CA PRO A 682 -26.40 13.84 -22.24
C PRO A 682 -27.16 15.05 -22.83
N PRO A 683 -28.41 15.31 -22.41
CA PRO A 683 -29.19 16.43 -22.90
C PRO A 683 -28.61 17.79 -22.48
N ASP A 684 -28.91 18.83 -23.26
CA ASP A 684 -28.45 20.20 -22.99
C ASP A 684 -28.80 20.64 -21.55
N GLY A 685 -27.82 21.20 -20.85
CA GLY A 685 -27.95 21.63 -19.46
C GLY A 685 -27.85 20.53 -18.40
N TYR A 686 -27.57 19.27 -18.77
CA TYR A 686 -27.27 18.22 -17.81
C TYR A 686 -25.95 18.48 -17.06
N THR A 687 -26.00 18.50 -15.73
CA THR A 687 -24.86 18.85 -14.86
C THR A 687 -24.58 17.84 -13.73
N ARG A 688 -25.39 16.78 -13.57
CA ARG A 688 -25.25 15.84 -12.43
C ARG A 688 -24.00 14.96 -12.52
N ARG A 689 -23.52 14.67 -13.74
CA ARG A 689 -22.27 13.97 -14.02
C ARG A 689 -21.53 14.69 -15.13
N THR A 690 -20.22 14.50 -15.20
CA THR A 690 -19.35 15.04 -16.24
C THR A 690 -18.46 13.92 -16.79
N ALA A 691 -17.74 14.15 -17.88
CA ALA A 691 -16.73 13.21 -18.37
C ALA A 691 -15.66 12.86 -17.32
N SER A 692 -15.47 13.68 -16.28
CA SER A 692 -14.52 13.43 -15.18
C SER A 692 -15.20 13.01 -13.87
N SER A 693 -16.48 12.61 -13.90
CA SER A 693 -17.09 11.91 -12.78
C SER A 693 -16.47 10.50 -12.64
N PRO A 694 -16.28 10.00 -11.41
CA PRO A 694 -15.72 8.66 -11.21
C PRO A 694 -16.70 7.59 -11.71
N PRO A 695 -16.20 6.42 -12.19
CA PRO A 695 -17.01 5.24 -12.50
C PRO A 695 -17.93 4.84 -11.34
N GLU A 696 -19.14 4.35 -11.65
CA GLU A 696 -20.17 4.05 -10.65
C GLU A 696 -21.12 2.95 -11.15
N VAL A 697 -21.40 1.96 -10.30
CA VAL A 697 -22.34 0.86 -10.55
C VAL A 697 -23.74 1.27 -10.09
N GLY A 698 -24.76 1.05 -10.91
CA GLY A 698 -26.15 1.46 -10.66
C GLY A 698 -26.43 2.92 -11.00
N ALA A 699 -25.48 3.63 -11.61
CA ALA A 699 -25.70 4.99 -12.09
C ALA A 699 -26.66 4.99 -13.29
N ILE A 700 -27.69 5.85 -13.26
CA ILE A 700 -28.64 6.04 -14.37
C ILE A 700 -28.48 7.47 -14.92
N VAL A 701 -28.26 7.59 -16.24
CA VAL A 701 -28.10 8.88 -16.93
C VAL A 701 -29.02 9.01 -18.16
N PRO A 702 -29.65 10.16 -18.39
CA PRO A 702 -30.36 10.43 -19.64
C PRO A 702 -29.38 10.79 -20.76
N GLY A 703 -29.70 10.42 -22.00
CA GLY A 703 -28.90 10.84 -23.15
C GLY A 703 -29.30 10.17 -24.47
N THR A 704 -28.42 10.29 -25.46
CA THR A 704 -28.52 9.58 -26.75
C THR A 704 -27.20 8.89 -27.07
N PRO A 705 -27.21 7.68 -27.65
CA PRO A 705 -25.98 6.94 -27.91
C PRO A 705 -25.34 7.42 -29.21
N LYS A 706 -24.13 7.98 -29.11
CA LYS A 706 -23.29 8.26 -30.27
C LYS A 706 -22.42 7.05 -30.57
N MET A 707 -22.82 6.27 -31.57
CA MET A 707 -22.03 5.12 -32.03
C MET A 707 -20.68 5.57 -32.62
N LEU A 708 -19.61 4.94 -32.17
CA LEU A 708 -18.23 5.23 -32.55
C LEU A 708 -17.51 3.95 -33.01
N THR A 709 -16.49 4.15 -33.83
CA THR A 709 -15.67 3.09 -34.42
C THR A 709 -14.19 3.33 -34.15
N LEU A 710 -13.40 2.26 -34.08
CA LEU A 710 -11.94 2.36 -33.98
C LEU A 710 -11.33 3.20 -35.11
N GLN A 711 -11.92 3.18 -36.31
CA GLN A 711 -11.41 3.90 -37.47
C GLN A 711 -11.38 5.43 -37.25
N GLN A 712 -12.28 5.97 -36.42
CA GLN A 712 -12.29 7.40 -36.09
C GLN A 712 -11.12 7.79 -35.17
N ILE A 713 -10.68 6.88 -34.29
CA ILE A 713 -9.45 7.06 -33.50
C ILE A 713 -8.23 6.97 -34.43
N ILE A 714 -8.16 5.95 -35.29
CA ILE A 714 -7.04 5.75 -36.24
C ILE A 714 -6.89 6.92 -37.22
N GLN A 715 -7.96 7.63 -37.57
CA GLN A 715 -7.90 8.83 -38.42
C GLN A 715 -7.20 10.03 -37.77
N VAL A 716 -7.18 10.12 -36.43
CA VAL A 716 -6.51 11.19 -35.67
C VAL A 716 -5.14 10.72 -35.22
N GLU A 717 -5.10 9.59 -34.51
CA GLU A 717 -3.91 9.07 -33.83
C GLU A 717 -2.93 8.34 -34.77
N GLY A 718 -3.40 7.97 -35.96
CA GLY A 718 -2.74 6.98 -36.79
C GLY A 718 -2.92 5.55 -36.27
N GLN A 719 -2.28 4.59 -36.92
CA GLN A 719 -2.37 3.19 -36.53
C GLN A 719 -1.39 2.88 -35.39
N ARG A 720 -1.88 2.24 -34.31
CA ARG A 720 -1.06 1.81 -33.17
C ARG A 720 0.14 0.97 -33.63
N SER A 721 1.36 1.45 -33.41
CA SER A 721 2.62 0.81 -33.87
C SER A 721 3.55 0.51 -32.69
N PRO A 722 4.24 -0.66 -32.60
CA PRO A 722 4.47 -1.72 -33.62
C PRO A 722 3.31 -2.61 -34.16
N ALA A 723 2.10 -2.47 -33.61
CA ALA A 723 0.86 -3.20 -33.96
C ALA A 723 0.79 -4.69 -33.55
N TYR A 724 -0.43 -5.19 -33.31
CA TYR A 724 -0.70 -6.62 -33.10
C TYR A 724 -0.34 -7.46 -34.35
N PRO A 725 0.26 -8.66 -34.22
CA PRO A 725 0.72 -9.34 -33.01
C PRO A 725 2.21 -9.08 -32.68
N ARG A 726 2.85 -8.06 -33.28
CA ARG A 726 4.28 -7.76 -33.07
C ARG A 726 4.55 -6.89 -31.84
N ALA A 727 3.51 -6.29 -31.26
CA ALA A 727 3.61 -5.58 -30.00
C ALA A 727 4.04 -6.53 -28.86
N PRO A 728 4.81 -6.06 -27.87
CA PRO A 728 5.16 -6.85 -26.70
C PRO A 728 3.91 -7.32 -25.94
N THR A 729 3.90 -8.60 -25.55
CA THR A 729 2.84 -9.22 -24.72
C THR A 729 3.35 -9.68 -23.35
N VAL A 730 4.65 -9.50 -23.09
CA VAL A 730 5.33 -9.88 -21.85
C VAL A 730 6.03 -8.65 -21.27
N PHE A 731 5.70 -8.34 -20.02
CA PHE A 731 6.21 -7.19 -19.29
C PHE A 731 6.87 -7.62 -17.98
N ARG A 732 7.79 -6.79 -17.46
CA ARG A 732 8.41 -6.99 -16.14
C ARG A 732 8.15 -5.80 -15.22
N GLN A 733 7.75 -6.07 -13.98
CA GLN A 733 7.59 -5.08 -12.92
C GLN A 733 8.45 -5.47 -11.72
N ALA A 734 9.11 -4.51 -11.09
CA ALA A 734 9.74 -4.73 -9.79
C ALA A 734 8.80 -4.22 -8.69
N PHE A 735 8.61 -4.98 -7.62
CA PHE A 735 7.86 -4.55 -6.45
C PHE A 735 8.87 -4.10 -5.38
N ILE A 736 8.76 -2.85 -4.95
CA ILE A 736 9.70 -2.18 -4.06
C ILE A 736 8.95 -1.72 -2.81
N LEU A 737 9.50 -2.01 -1.63
CA LEU A 737 9.02 -1.53 -0.34
C LEU A 737 10.04 -0.56 0.24
N VAL A 738 9.64 0.70 0.47
CA VAL A 738 10.47 1.70 1.13
C VAL A 738 10.14 1.75 2.63
N VAL A 739 11.15 1.56 3.46
CA VAL A 739 11.07 1.54 4.93
C VAL A 739 11.74 2.79 5.50
N PRO A 740 11.17 3.47 6.52
CA PRO A 740 11.79 4.66 7.10
C PRO A 740 13.17 4.43 7.72
N LYS A 741 13.94 5.52 7.78
CA LYS A 741 15.30 5.53 8.33
C LYS A 741 15.36 5.03 9.77
N GLY A 742 16.10 3.93 9.97
CA GLY A 742 16.32 3.32 11.29
C GLY A 742 15.18 2.43 11.78
N GLU A 743 14.14 2.21 10.97
CA GLU A 743 13.08 1.24 11.26
C GLU A 743 13.39 -0.14 10.68
N THR A 744 12.74 -1.17 11.23
CA THR A 744 12.80 -2.55 10.73
C THR A 744 11.53 -2.87 9.95
N VAL A 745 11.66 -3.52 8.79
CA VAL A 745 10.50 -3.95 7.99
C VAL A 745 9.55 -4.87 8.77
N SER A 746 8.25 -4.64 8.62
CA SER A 746 7.20 -5.47 9.21
C SER A 746 6.99 -6.76 8.40
N VAL A 747 6.89 -7.90 9.08
CA VAL A 747 6.51 -9.18 8.44
C VAL A 747 5.13 -9.07 7.77
N SER A 748 4.18 -8.36 8.40
CA SER A 748 2.84 -8.14 7.85
C SER A 748 2.86 -7.32 6.56
N ASP A 749 3.77 -6.34 6.44
CA ASP A 749 3.94 -5.55 5.21
C ASP A 749 4.48 -6.43 4.07
N LEU A 750 5.45 -7.29 4.37
CA LEU A 750 6.00 -8.24 3.40
C LEU A 750 4.96 -9.27 2.94
N GLU A 751 4.20 -9.86 3.86
CA GLU A 751 3.14 -10.83 3.53
C GLU A 751 2.02 -10.18 2.70
N LYS A 752 1.59 -8.96 3.06
CA LYS A 752 0.56 -8.20 2.35
C LYS A 752 1.00 -7.82 0.94
N LEU A 753 2.23 -7.32 0.80
CA LEU A 753 2.78 -6.94 -0.50
C LEU A 753 3.07 -8.15 -1.38
N ASP A 754 3.53 -9.29 -0.83
CA ASP A 754 3.74 -10.52 -1.60
C ASP A 754 2.42 -11.12 -2.09
N ARG A 755 1.37 -11.05 -1.25
CA ARG A 755 0.01 -11.42 -1.66
C ARG A 755 -0.47 -10.56 -2.83
N LEU A 756 -0.40 -9.24 -2.71
CA LEU A 756 -0.78 -8.33 -3.80
C LEU A 756 0.03 -8.58 -5.07
N ARG A 757 1.35 -8.74 -4.96
CA ARG A 757 2.27 -9.02 -6.06
C ARG A 757 1.95 -10.33 -6.78
N THR A 758 1.67 -11.40 -6.04
CA THR A 758 1.37 -12.72 -6.64
C THR A 758 -0.03 -12.80 -7.23
N GLU A 759 -1.02 -12.15 -6.62
CA GLU A 759 -2.39 -12.07 -7.15
C GLU A 759 -2.45 -11.11 -8.36
N TRP A 760 -1.58 -10.10 -8.44
CA TRP A 760 -1.43 -9.21 -9.59
C TRP A 760 -1.00 -9.91 -10.89
N GLU A 761 -0.04 -10.85 -10.85
CA GLU A 761 0.34 -11.63 -12.05
C GLU A 761 -0.86 -12.40 -12.64
N ILE A 762 -1.74 -12.89 -11.76
CA ILE A 762 -2.97 -13.61 -12.12
C ILE A 762 -3.99 -12.62 -12.67
N PHE A 763 -4.27 -11.55 -11.94
CA PHE A 763 -5.24 -10.52 -12.30
C PHE A 763 -4.92 -9.92 -13.67
N PHE A 764 -3.68 -9.46 -13.90
CA PHE A 764 -3.30 -8.83 -15.18
C PHE A 764 -3.49 -9.79 -16.37
N ARG A 765 -3.19 -11.08 -16.19
CA ARG A 765 -3.45 -12.10 -17.22
C ARG A 765 -4.96 -12.27 -17.47
N ILE A 766 -5.81 -12.23 -16.45
CA ILE A 766 -7.27 -12.35 -16.58
C ILE A 766 -7.85 -11.08 -17.23
N ALA A 767 -7.49 -9.89 -16.74
CA ALA A 767 -7.95 -8.60 -17.25
C ALA A 767 -7.56 -8.36 -18.72
N THR A 768 -6.43 -8.92 -19.18
CA THR A 768 -6.04 -8.91 -20.60
C THR A 768 -6.65 -10.04 -21.45
N GLY A 769 -7.56 -10.83 -20.86
CA GLY A 769 -8.19 -12.00 -21.49
C GLY A 769 -7.18 -13.04 -21.96
N GLY A 770 -6.11 -13.25 -21.17
CA GLY A 770 -5.02 -14.18 -21.45
C GLY A 770 -3.98 -13.71 -22.47
N ARG A 771 -4.12 -12.50 -23.04
CA ARG A 771 -3.29 -12.01 -24.16
C ARG A 771 -1.94 -11.45 -23.74
N ALA A 772 -1.79 -11.04 -22.49
CA ALA A 772 -0.52 -10.57 -21.94
C ALA A 772 -0.17 -11.27 -20.63
N ARG A 773 1.10 -11.11 -20.24
CA ARG A 773 1.64 -11.53 -18.94
C ARG A 773 2.53 -10.43 -18.38
N ILE A 774 2.50 -10.30 -17.06
CA ILE A 774 3.44 -9.49 -16.31
C ILE A 774 4.18 -10.40 -15.34
N PHE A 775 5.48 -10.20 -15.20
CA PHE A 775 6.33 -10.94 -14.27
C PHE A 775 6.90 -9.98 -13.24
N THR A 776 6.78 -10.37 -11.97
CA THR A 776 7.14 -9.56 -10.80
C THR A 776 8.41 -10.03 -10.10
N ARG A 777 9.11 -11.01 -10.68
CA ARG A 777 10.32 -11.60 -10.11
C ARG A 777 11.54 -10.68 -10.27
N LEU A 778 12.27 -10.47 -9.19
CA LEU A 778 13.50 -9.65 -9.16
C LEU A 778 14.58 -10.26 -10.04
N LYS A 779 14.66 -11.59 -10.08
CA LYS A 779 15.63 -12.34 -10.89
C LYS A 779 15.01 -12.74 -12.23
N THR A 780 15.74 -12.51 -13.31
CA THR A 780 15.39 -13.00 -14.65
C THR A 780 15.30 -14.53 -14.61
N PRO A 781 14.25 -15.16 -15.16
CA PRO A 781 14.21 -16.61 -15.25
C PRO A 781 15.33 -17.11 -16.18
N SER A 782 16.16 -18.01 -15.64
CA SER A 782 17.24 -18.73 -16.31
C SER A 782 16.77 -19.64 -17.44
#